data_AF-A0A496TPP6-F1
#
_entry.id   AF-A0A496TPP6-F1
#
_cell.length_a   1.000
_cell.length_b   1.000
_cell.length_c   1.000
_cell.angle_alpha   90.00
_cell.angle_beta   90.00
_cell.angle_gamma   90.00
#
_symmetry.space_group_name_H-M   'P 1'
#
loop_
_entity.id
_entity.type
_entity.pdbx_description
1 polymer ?
#
loop_
_entity_poly.entity_id
_entity_poly.type
_entity_poly.pdbx_seq_one_letter_code
_entity_poly.pdbx_strand_id
1 'polypeptide(L)'
;MRKNLLRRLLILGFVVIIGISFFAFSYIGVPTAEKGKYKLAKNAVIDNDTWIDRNNVRMVTTNRGSISWDIVTGNAGLEYPKGTGKLAVFAAGIWVYGMVGEELRTAVAEYGFEYFPGNITSQAGTTPVTFADGTEQRWQVLKLNKEDGPENPDYSLWKEMAQYGAPVDENGNPKLIGDQMLWTIFNDADPAKHTHGRMGQTRPLNIEVRESIFEFDKSGPLGNTVFIKLHFINKGPDTLTGFYASFWSDPDLGDAFNDLVGCDPELGLGYVYNADNNDGVYVGEGACCGYDFFQGIRDPEGNILPMTSFNKYINGTDPRTPWEAYYSAQGLKADGTPLIDPTTGAVTKFAMNGDPVTNSGWIDSAPADRRLMLSSGPTILKPGDENTIVVALVLGTGKERLGAISAVRYNDIFAQGAFDIGFQVPPDPPAPNVTVVPLENSFYISWQDNAESYEAAGYEFEGYNVYVTNKPAVTQKSGWKRVYTFDKVNGVQSIFGVTFDESTGLLLESPIQLGTDSGIKRWIKVTSDEWIGGAYPLIPQKEYYYAVTSYAYNPIGAPKALESTFNQLTIIPKAALPGTDYSGVDPGTPTEAEHTSGISTGKVYVNVVNPQIVTGQTYKVTFSDMGDGTVGWNLLAGNVTKISKNTNFSGDWNYPFVDGLIVRVSGITTAPSSGEVVPLPAAGDKLGFKAMLTDYANYYAGGGSELTPAMWGHDLEVRFTSTGSKASHFQGWGNWDSPLGLVDVPYEVWDIQADPPQQVCTQFYDRDKDDQYDVGNREYIAAIMRPYDTNTEYTWSDPLAG
;
A
#
# COMPACT_ATOMS: atom_id res chain seq x y z
N MET A 1 20.77 64.70 -41.62
CA MET A 1 19.71 65.07 -40.65
C MET A 1 18.47 64.16 -40.62
N ARG A 2 18.09 63.44 -41.69
CA ARG A 2 16.86 62.59 -41.70
C ARG A 2 16.94 61.19 -41.06
N LYS A 3 18.12 60.59 -40.85
CA LYS A 3 18.24 59.22 -40.25
C LYS A 3 18.22 59.19 -38.72
N ASN A 4 18.68 60.24 -38.03
CA ASN A 4 18.65 60.30 -36.56
C ASN A 4 17.29 60.72 -35.99
N LEU A 5 16.44 61.38 -36.79
CA LEU A 5 15.08 61.76 -36.38
C LEU A 5 14.14 60.53 -36.39
N LEU A 6 14.28 59.65 -37.38
CA LEU A 6 13.47 58.43 -37.51
C LEU A 6 13.76 57.41 -36.40
N ARG A 7 15.03 57.27 -36.00
CA ARG A 7 15.46 56.37 -34.92
C ARG A 7 15.00 56.87 -33.53
N ARG A 8 14.90 58.19 -33.34
CA ARG A 8 14.35 58.80 -32.12
C ARG A 8 12.82 58.69 -32.05
N LEU A 9 12.11 58.78 -33.18
CA LEU A 9 10.66 58.58 -33.23
C LEU A 9 10.24 57.13 -32.98
N LEU A 10 11.02 56.14 -33.44
CA LEU A 10 10.76 54.72 -33.17
C LEU A 10 11.01 54.33 -31.71
N ILE A 11 12.05 54.88 -31.07
CA ILE A 11 12.32 54.66 -29.63
C ILE A 11 11.29 55.37 -28.75
N LEU A 12 10.81 56.56 -29.15
CA LEU A 12 9.74 57.27 -28.43
C LEU A 12 8.39 56.54 -28.55
N GLY A 13 8.08 55.96 -29.72
CA GLY A 13 6.88 55.15 -29.93
C GLY A 13 6.87 53.87 -29.08
N PHE A 14 8.02 53.23 -28.91
CA PHE A 14 8.14 52.00 -28.10
C PHE A 14 8.04 52.27 -26.58
N VAL A 15 8.52 53.43 -26.11
CA VAL A 15 8.42 53.84 -24.69
C VAL A 15 7.00 54.32 -24.33
N VAL A 16 6.25 54.91 -25.26
CA VAL A 16 4.86 55.35 -25.01
C VAL A 16 3.87 54.18 -24.96
N ILE A 17 4.10 53.10 -25.72
CA ILE A 17 3.23 51.90 -25.69
C ILE A 17 3.41 51.10 -24.38
N ILE A 18 4.62 51.05 -23.83
CA ILE A 18 4.89 50.40 -22.53
C ILE A 18 4.39 51.27 -21.36
N GLY A 19 4.41 52.61 -21.49
CA GLY A 19 3.90 53.54 -20.47
C GLY A 19 2.38 53.59 -20.33
N ILE A 20 1.61 53.32 -21.40
CA ILE A 20 0.14 53.32 -21.36
C ILE A 20 -0.42 52.01 -20.76
N SER A 21 0.36 50.94 -20.77
CA SER A 21 -0.03 49.65 -20.16
C SER A 21 0.13 49.63 -18.63
N PHE A 22 0.86 50.58 -18.05
CA PHE A 22 1.12 50.65 -16.60
C PHE A 22 0.30 51.71 -15.83
N PHE A 23 -0.57 52.49 -16.50
CA PHE A 23 -1.36 53.55 -15.85
C PHE A 23 -2.89 53.37 -15.91
N ALA A 24 -3.38 52.19 -16.31
CA ALA A 24 -4.81 51.85 -16.27
C ALA A 24 -5.23 51.02 -15.04
N PHE A 25 -4.36 50.88 -14.03
CA PHE A 25 -4.67 50.23 -12.74
C PHE A 25 -4.44 51.17 -11.56
N SER A 26 -5.10 52.33 -11.54
CA SER A 26 -5.36 53.06 -10.29
C SER A 26 -6.51 54.05 -10.48
N TYR A 27 -7.53 53.96 -9.62
CA TYR A 27 -8.66 54.89 -9.48
C TYR A 27 -9.77 54.86 -10.56
N ILE A 28 -10.69 53.91 -10.41
CA ILE A 28 -12.13 54.22 -10.54
C ILE A 28 -12.79 53.81 -9.21
N GLY A 29 -13.37 54.80 -8.53
CA GLY A 29 -13.91 54.68 -7.18
C GLY A 29 -15.07 53.70 -7.09
N VAL A 30 -15.15 53.01 -5.96
CA VAL A 30 -16.29 52.18 -5.54
C VAL A 30 -17.55 53.07 -5.49
N PRO A 31 -18.59 52.80 -6.28
CA PRO A 31 -19.89 53.44 -6.09
C PRO A 31 -20.52 52.83 -4.83
N THR A 32 -20.81 53.67 -3.83
CA THR A 32 -21.67 53.28 -2.70
C THR A 32 -23.08 52.98 -3.23
N ALA A 33 -23.48 51.71 -3.21
CA ALA A 33 -24.83 51.29 -3.60
C ALA A 33 -25.86 51.78 -2.57
N GLU A 34 -26.80 52.61 -3.02
CA GLU A 34 -28.07 52.81 -2.32
C GLU A 34 -28.84 51.49 -2.26
N LYS A 35 -29.37 51.18 -1.07
CA LYS A 35 -30.21 50.01 -0.80
C LYS A 35 -31.56 50.10 -1.54
N GLY A 36 -31.57 49.75 -2.82
CA GLY A 36 -32.76 49.40 -3.58
C GLY A 36 -33.01 47.89 -3.52
N LYS A 37 -34.23 47.47 -3.18
CA LYS A 37 -34.65 46.07 -3.16
C LYS A 37 -34.61 45.48 -4.58
N TYR A 38 -33.48 44.91 -4.99
CA TYR A 38 -33.40 44.03 -6.13
C TYR A 38 -33.87 42.64 -5.70
N LYS A 39 -34.97 42.15 -6.28
CA LYS A 39 -35.25 40.71 -6.30
C LYS A 39 -34.09 40.07 -7.08
N LEU A 40 -33.26 39.30 -6.39
CA LEU A 40 -32.21 38.48 -6.99
C LEU A 40 -32.86 37.55 -8.02
N ALA A 41 -32.49 37.71 -9.29
CA ALA A 41 -32.72 36.68 -10.29
C ALA A 41 -31.82 35.49 -9.93
N LYS A 42 -32.40 34.28 -9.96
CA LYS A 42 -31.72 33.01 -9.70
C LYS A 42 -30.64 32.82 -10.78
N ASN A 43 -29.36 32.80 -10.43
CA ASN A 43 -28.30 32.47 -11.40
C ASN A 43 -28.45 31.00 -11.80
N ALA A 44 -28.48 30.73 -13.10
CA ALA A 44 -28.42 29.38 -13.64
C ALA A 44 -27.06 28.74 -13.30
N VAL A 45 -27.02 27.49 -12.81
CA VAL A 45 -25.76 26.77 -12.53
C VAL A 45 -25.46 25.83 -13.69
N ILE A 46 -24.96 26.41 -14.78
CA ILE A 46 -24.15 25.64 -15.73
C ILE A 46 -22.77 25.54 -15.10
N ASP A 47 -22.39 24.33 -14.69
CA ASP A 47 -21.13 24.08 -14.02
C ASP A 47 -20.02 23.93 -15.06
N ASN A 48 -19.00 24.78 -14.96
CA ASN A 48 -17.86 24.82 -15.87
C ASN A 48 -16.52 24.81 -15.15
N ASP A 49 -16.53 24.74 -13.81
CA ASP A 49 -15.36 25.01 -12.98
C ASP A 49 -15.23 24.08 -11.77
N THR A 50 -15.96 22.96 -11.74
CA THR A 50 -15.73 21.90 -10.76
C THR A 50 -14.57 21.00 -11.18
N TRP A 51 -13.59 20.87 -10.29
CA TRP A 51 -12.37 20.08 -10.49
C TRP A 51 -12.37 18.83 -9.62
N ILE A 52 -11.91 17.71 -10.19
CA ILE A 52 -11.36 16.59 -9.41
C ILE A 52 -9.84 16.81 -9.28
N ASP A 53 -9.34 16.84 -8.05
CA ASP A 53 -8.03 17.46 -7.74
C ASP A 53 -7.42 17.04 -6.40
N ARG A 54 -7.79 15.88 -5.86
CA ARG A 54 -7.20 15.29 -4.65
C ARG A 54 -5.89 14.56 -4.94
N ASN A 55 -5.83 13.69 -5.95
CA ASN A 55 -4.63 12.91 -6.28
C ASN A 55 -3.62 13.70 -7.14
N ASN A 56 -2.67 13.03 -7.82
CA ASN A 56 -1.64 13.68 -8.64
C ASN A 56 -2.14 14.17 -10.02
N VAL A 57 -3.42 14.01 -10.32
CA VAL A 57 -4.11 14.52 -11.51
C VAL A 57 -5.03 15.66 -11.07
N ARG A 58 -5.16 16.69 -11.91
CA ARG A 58 -6.19 17.71 -11.74
C ARG A 58 -6.97 17.84 -13.03
N MET A 59 -8.27 17.62 -12.98
CA MET A 59 -9.14 17.57 -14.15
C MET A 59 -10.46 18.30 -13.90
N VAL A 60 -10.84 19.20 -14.81
CA VAL A 60 -12.14 19.86 -14.79
C VAL A 60 -13.23 18.99 -15.41
N THR A 61 -14.44 19.07 -14.88
CA THR A 61 -15.64 18.45 -15.46
C THR A 61 -16.82 19.43 -15.44
N THR A 62 -17.91 19.05 -16.10
CA THR A 62 -19.13 19.85 -16.23
C THR A 62 -20.36 18.98 -16.02
N ASN A 63 -21.50 19.61 -15.75
CA ASN A 63 -22.81 18.94 -15.73
C ASN A 63 -23.42 18.76 -17.14
N ARG A 64 -22.58 18.64 -18.18
CA ARG A 64 -22.99 18.51 -19.59
C ARG A 64 -22.19 17.45 -20.37
N GLY A 65 -21.52 16.54 -19.66
CA GLY A 65 -20.72 15.46 -20.24
C GLY A 65 -19.37 15.88 -20.82
N SER A 66 -18.96 17.15 -20.64
CA SER A 66 -17.62 17.63 -20.97
C SER A 66 -16.65 17.32 -19.83
N ILE A 67 -15.50 16.79 -20.20
CA ILE A 67 -14.39 16.42 -19.32
C ILE A 67 -13.12 17.08 -19.86
N SER A 68 -12.20 17.49 -18.98
CA SER A 68 -10.88 18.03 -19.34
C SER A 68 -10.87 19.30 -20.20
N TRP A 69 -12.00 19.94 -20.50
CA TRP A 69 -12.03 21.24 -21.18
C TRP A 69 -12.31 22.37 -20.18
N ASP A 70 -11.34 23.24 -19.94
CA ASP A 70 -11.55 24.43 -19.12
C ASP A 70 -12.27 25.49 -19.96
N ILE A 71 -13.60 25.40 -19.96
CA ILE A 71 -14.49 26.30 -20.70
C ILE A 71 -14.35 27.75 -20.20
N VAL A 72 -13.97 27.95 -18.94
CA VAL A 72 -13.83 29.29 -18.35
C VAL A 72 -12.64 30.02 -18.95
N THR A 73 -11.51 29.33 -19.10
CA THR A 73 -10.29 29.93 -19.66
C THR A 73 -10.11 29.68 -21.16
N GLY A 74 -10.82 28.69 -21.71
CA GLY A 74 -10.67 28.21 -23.09
C GLY A 74 -9.43 27.34 -23.32
N ASN A 75 -8.76 26.90 -22.25
CA ASN A 75 -7.53 26.10 -22.31
C ASN A 75 -7.80 24.61 -22.04
N ALA A 76 -6.73 23.81 -22.14
CA ALA A 76 -6.72 22.44 -21.66
C ALA A 76 -7.01 22.38 -20.14
N GLY A 77 -7.81 21.39 -19.75
CA GLY A 77 -8.39 21.27 -18.43
C GLY A 77 -7.98 19.99 -17.69
N LEU A 78 -7.02 19.21 -18.21
CA LEU A 78 -6.32 18.18 -17.44
C LEU A 78 -4.84 18.55 -17.27
N GLU A 79 -4.42 18.66 -16.01
CA GLU A 79 -3.04 18.93 -15.59
C GLU A 79 -2.43 17.68 -14.95
N TYR A 80 -1.23 17.30 -15.42
CA TYR A 80 -0.47 16.18 -14.87
C TYR A 80 1.04 16.38 -15.07
N PRO A 81 1.88 16.18 -14.03
CA PRO A 81 1.51 16.06 -12.62
C PRO A 81 0.86 17.36 -12.11
N LYS A 82 -0.12 17.23 -11.20
CA LYS A 82 -0.82 18.36 -10.60
C LYS A 82 0.16 19.32 -9.92
N GLY A 83 -0.01 20.62 -10.16
CA GLY A 83 0.81 21.70 -9.60
C GLY A 83 2.04 22.06 -10.43
N THR A 84 2.27 21.38 -11.57
CA THR A 84 3.39 21.67 -12.48
C THR A 84 3.04 22.67 -13.58
N GLY A 85 1.75 22.87 -13.86
CA GLY A 85 1.26 23.62 -15.01
C GLY A 85 1.37 22.89 -16.35
N LYS A 86 1.77 21.61 -16.34
CA LYS A 86 1.83 20.77 -17.55
C LYS A 86 0.45 20.19 -17.85
N LEU A 87 -0.05 20.45 -19.06
CA LEU A 87 -1.37 20.01 -19.49
C LEU A 87 -1.24 18.74 -20.35
N ALA A 88 -2.21 17.84 -20.25
CA ALA A 88 -2.17 16.53 -20.92
C ALA A 88 -3.39 16.24 -21.80
N VAL A 89 -4.55 16.84 -21.52
CA VAL A 89 -5.77 16.65 -22.32
C VAL A 89 -6.47 18.00 -22.47
N PHE A 90 -6.78 18.37 -23.72
CA PHE A 90 -7.44 19.63 -24.02
C PHE A 90 -8.95 19.57 -23.82
N ALA A 91 -9.58 18.51 -24.32
CA ALA A 91 -10.99 18.25 -24.15
C ALA A 91 -11.29 16.75 -24.25
N ALA A 92 -12.33 16.30 -23.57
CA ALA A 92 -12.87 14.96 -23.66
C ALA A 92 -14.37 14.97 -23.37
N GLY A 93 -15.07 13.91 -23.72
CA GLY A 93 -16.49 13.82 -23.43
C GLY A 93 -17.15 12.54 -23.92
N ILE A 94 -18.39 12.33 -23.47
CA ILE A 94 -19.18 11.15 -23.78
C ILE A 94 -20.04 11.37 -25.03
N TRP A 95 -19.94 10.47 -26.00
CA TRP A 95 -20.80 10.45 -27.19
C TRP A 95 -21.63 9.18 -27.17
N VAL A 96 -22.93 9.30 -27.45
CA VAL A 96 -23.83 8.14 -27.55
C VAL A 96 -24.61 8.16 -28.85
N TYR A 97 -24.95 6.97 -29.32
CA TYR A 97 -25.58 6.75 -30.61
C TYR A 97 -26.66 5.69 -30.48
N GLY A 98 -27.71 5.77 -31.30
CA GLY A 98 -28.72 4.73 -31.37
C GLY A 98 -29.64 4.91 -32.57
N MET A 99 -30.17 3.79 -33.05
CA MET A 99 -31.12 3.73 -34.16
C MET A 99 -32.54 3.58 -33.63
N VAL A 100 -33.44 4.45 -34.08
CA VAL A 100 -34.89 4.30 -33.93
C VAL A 100 -35.48 3.95 -35.29
N GLY A 101 -35.67 2.64 -35.53
CA GLY A 101 -35.91 2.14 -36.87
C GLY A 101 -34.69 2.41 -37.77
N GLU A 102 -34.87 3.19 -38.84
CA GLU A 102 -33.79 3.60 -39.75
C GLU A 102 -33.24 5.01 -39.44
N GLU A 103 -33.78 5.69 -38.42
CA GLU A 103 -33.32 7.02 -38.00
C GLU A 103 -32.17 6.91 -36.99
N LEU A 104 -31.00 7.42 -37.36
CA LEU A 104 -29.88 7.60 -36.43
C LEU A 104 -30.14 8.79 -35.49
N ARG A 105 -29.91 8.57 -34.21
CA ARG A 105 -29.91 9.60 -33.16
C ARG A 105 -28.58 9.59 -32.42
N THR A 106 -28.08 10.77 -32.10
CA THR A 106 -26.76 11.02 -31.49
C THR A 106 -26.88 12.12 -30.45
N ALA A 107 -26.07 12.02 -29.39
CA ALA A 107 -25.84 13.09 -28.45
C ALA A 107 -24.35 13.15 -28.14
N VAL A 108 -23.75 14.32 -28.29
CA VAL A 108 -22.28 14.50 -28.20
C VAL A 108 -21.90 15.57 -27.17
N ALA A 109 -20.75 15.35 -26.54
CA ALA A 109 -20.01 16.33 -25.75
C ALA A 109 -18.60 16.45 -26.34
N GLU A 110 -18.37 17.53 -27.08
CA GLU A 110 -17.09 17.86 -27.75
C GLU A 110 -16.74 19.33 -27.41
N TYR A 111 -16.54 20.20 -28.41
CA TYR A 111 -16.43 21.66 -28.26
C TYR A 111 -17.80 22.35 -28.23
N GLY A 112 -18.85 21.55 -28.02
CA GLY A 112 -20.25 21.91 -27.86
C GLY A 112 -21.00 20.72 -27.28
N PHE A 113 -22.18 20.96 -26.71
CA PHE A 113 -22.88 19.97 -25.90
C PHE A 113 -24.32 19.82 -26.34
N GLU A 114 -24.76 18.58 -26.56
CA GLU A 114 -26.17 18.23 -26.77
C GLU A 114 -26.85 17.78 -25.47
N TYR A 115 -26.07 17.62 -24.40
CA TYR A 115 -26.57 17.37 -23.06
C TYR A 115 -26.90 18.66 -22.31
N PHE A 116 -27.90 18.58 -21.45
CA PHE A 116 -28.29 19.63 -20.53
C PHE A 116 -28.45 19.08 -19.10
N PRO A 117 -28.15 19.87 -18.06
CA PRO A 117 -28.22 19.38 -16.69
C PRO A 117 -29.63 18.95 -16.30
N GLY A 118 -29.70 17.94 -15.44
CA GLY A 118 -30.96 17.47 -14.86
C GLY A 118 -31.44 16.13 -15.39
N ASN A 119 -32.46 15.60 -14.71
CA ASN A 119 -33.03 14.30 -14.99
C ASN A 119 -34.18 14.39 -16.02
N ILE A 120 -34.51 13.25 -16.66
CA ILE A 120 -35.74 13.13 -17.44
C ILE A 120 -36.88 12.78 -16.48
N THR A 121 -37.88 13.66 -16.39
CA THR A 121 -38.97 13.61 -15.41
C THR A 121 -40.14 12.74 -15.86
N SER A 122 -40.33 12.56 -17.16
CA SER A 122 -41.32 11.61 -17.68
C SER A 122 -40.95 10.16 -17.36
N GLN A 123 -41.95 9.30 -17.25
CA GLN A 123 -41.72 7.87 -17.15
C GLN A 123 -41.18 7.34 -18.50
N ALA A 124 -40.27 6.37 -18.45
CA ALA A 124 -39.79 5.71 -19.67
C ALA A 124 -40.97 5.12 -20.45
N GLY A 125 -40.92 5.19 -21.78
CA GLY A 125 -41.99 4.71 -22.65
C GLY A 125 -43.10 5.72 -22.94
N THR A 126 -43.05 6.93 -22.36
CA THR A 126 -44.14 7.91 -22.47
C THR A 126 -43.82 9.11 -23.37
N THR A 127 -44.88 9.74 -23.89
CA THR A 127 -44.81 10.97 -24.69
C THR A 127 -45.83 12.00 -24.20
N PRO A 128 -45.52 13.31 -24.17
CA PRO A 128 -44.22 13.91 -24.50
C PRO A 128 -43.16 13.57 -23.44
N VAL A 129 -41.89 13.54 -23.86
CA VAL A 129 -40.77 13.43 -22.91
C VAL A 129 -40.62 14.78 -22.20
N THR A 130 -40.56 14.75 -20.87
CA THR A 130 -40.37 15.94 -20.04
C THR A 130 -39.08 15.80 -19.25
N PHE A 131 -38.38 16.91 -19.03
CA PHE A 131 -37.10 16.97 -18.33
C PHE A 131 -37.12 18.12 -17.31
N ALA A 132 -36.19 18.07 -16.36
CA ALA A 132 -36.09 19.06 -15.30
C ALA A 132 -35.62 20.43 -15.83
N ASP A 133 -35.87 21.49 -15.06
CA ASP A 133 -35.21 22.77 -15.28
C ASP A 133 -33.74 22.63 -14.87
N GLY A 134 -32.87 22.46 -15.86
CA GLY A 134 -31.42 22.30 -15.66
C GLY A 134 -30.72 23.51 -15.05
N THR A 135 -31.43 24.61 -14.78
CA THR A 135 -30.87 25.78 -14.07
C THR A 135 -30.97 25.67 -12.54
N GLU A 136 -31.64 24.64 -12.02
CA GLU A 136 -31.69 24.37 -10.58
C GLU A 136 -30.32 23.97 -10.02
N GLN A 137 -29.95 24.54 -8.88
CA GLN A 137 -28.65 24.29 -8.21
C GLN A 137 -28.36 22.81 -7.96
N ARG A 138 -29.39 22.00 -7.71
CA ARG A 138 -29.25 20.56 -7.44
C ARG A 138 -28.65 19.75 -8.61
N TRP A 139 -28.57 20.34 -9.80
CA TRP A 139 -27.98 19.73 -11.00
C TRP A 139 -26.53 20.17 -11.26
N GLN A 140 -25.91 20.91 -10.34
CA GLN A 140 -24.47 21.19 -10.39
C GLN A 140 -23.66 19.89 -10.24
N VAL A 141 -22.35 19.95 -10.47
CA VAL A 141 -21.47 18.83 -10.13
C VAL A 141 -21.26 18.88 -8.62
N LEU A 142 -21.70 17.84 -7.91
CA LEU A 142 -21.51 17.76 -6.46
C LEU A 142 -20.13 17.22 -6.16
N LYS A 143 -19.36 17.89 -5.30
CA LYS A 143 -18.00 17.50 -4.92
C LYS A 143 -17.88 17.22 -3.43
N LEU A 144 -17.45 16.00 -3.10
CA LEU A 144 -17.15 15.62 -1.72
C LEU A 144 -15.78 14.95 -1.62
N ASN A 145 -15.05 15.27 -0.56
CA ASN A 145 -13.95 14.45 -0.06
C ASN A 145 -14.46 13.45 0.98
N LYS A 146 -13.71 12.38 1.20
CA LYS A 146 -14.07 11.30 2.15
C LYS A 146 -14.26 11.79 3.59
N GLU A 147 -13.54 12.83 3.99
CA GLU A 147 -13.63 13.45 5.31
C GLU A 147 -14.76 14.49 5.44
N ASP A 148 -15.43 14.86 4.35
CA ASP A 148 -16.44 15.92 4.36
C ASP A 148 -17.72 15.44 5.07
N GLY A 149 -18.27 16.33 5.90
CA GLY A 149 -19.55 16.18 6.57
C GLY A 149 -20.60 17.22 6.14
N PRO A 150 -21.68 17.38 6.93
CA PRO A 150 -22.77 18.33 6.65
C PRO A 150 -22.36 19.81 6.54
N GLU A 151 -21.13 20.17 6.93
CA GLU A 151 -20.55 21.49 6.74
C GLU A 151 -20.19 21.80 5.28
N ASN A 152 -19.95 20.77 4.44
CA ASN A 152 -19.84 20.95 2.99
C ASN A 152 -21.26 21.14 2.41
N PRO A 153 -21.54 22.23 1.67
CA PRO A 153 -22.87 22.48 1.11
C PRO A 153 -23.36 21.38 0.16
N ASP A 154 -22.45 20.69 -0.54
CA ASP A 154 -22.80 19.59 -1.43
C ASP A 154 -23.25 18.33 -0.67
N TYR A 155 -22.90 18.19 0.60
CA TYR A 155 -23.26 17.02 1.41
C TYR A 155 -24.79 16.89 1.55
N SER A 156 -25.46 18.01 1.85
CA SER A 156 -26.92 18.02 2.00
C SER A 156 -27.62 17.82 0.65
N LEU A 157 -27.12 18.46 -0.41
CA LEU A 157 -27.63 18.28 -1.77
C LEU A 157 -27.47 16.83 -2.22
N TRP A 158 -26.33 16.19 -1.96
CA TRP A 158 -26.10 14.78 -2.29
C TRP A 158 -27.15 13.86 -1.67
N LYS A 159 -27.52 14.10 -0.41
CA LYS A 159 -28.59 13.35 0.26
C LYS A 159 -29.95 13.57 -0.40
N GLU A 160 -30.27 14.79 -0.82
CA GLU A 160 -31.47 15.06 -1.61
C GLU A 160 -31.44 14.34 -2.96
N MET A 161 -30.25 14.26 -3.56
CA MET A 161 -30.01 13.62 -4.86
C MET A 161 -30.01 12.09 -4.80
N ALA A 162 -30.02 11.48 -3.61
CA ALA A 162 -30.14 10.03 -3.44
C ALA A 162 -31.41 9.46 -4.11
N GLN A 163 -32.51 10.22 -4.12
CA GLN A 163 -33.75 9.83 -4.82
C GLN A 163 -33.58 9.72 -6.35
N TYR A 164 -32.52 10.34 -6.89
CA TYR A 164 -32.14 10.29 -8.30
C TYR A 164 -30.92 9.39 -8.55
N GLY A 165 -30.47 8.62 -7.55
CA GLY A 165 -29.40 7.64 -7.69
C GLY A 165 -28.01 8.12 -7.25
N ALA A 166 -27.91 9.24 -6.52
CA ALA A 166 -26.65 9.58 -5.85
C ALA A 166 -26.30 8.49 -4.81
N PRO A 167 -25.06 7.97 -4.79
CA PRO A 167 -24.67 6.90 -3.88
C PRO A 167 -24.80 7.31 -2.41
N VAL A 168 -25.51 6.51 -1.61
CA VAL A 168 -25.64 6.70 -0.17
C VAL A 168 -25.42 5.40 0.61
N ASP A 169 -25.05 5.53 1.88
CA ASP A 169 -24.95 4.43 2.83
C ASP A 169 -26.33 4.03 3.38
N GLU A 170 -26.37 3.05 4.27
CA GLU A 170 -27.61 2.56 4.90
C GLU A 170 -28.34 3.64 5.74
N ASN A 171 -27.63 4.69 6.15
CA ASN A 171 -28.18 5.81 6.91
C ASN A 171 -28.59 6.99 5.99
N GLY A 172 -28.48 6.83 4.67
CA GLY A 172 -28.76 7.86 3.69
C GLY A 172 -27.70 8.97 3.64
N ASN A 173 -26.50 8.76 4.18
CA ASN A 173 -25.38 9.68 4.04
C ASN A 173 -24.62 9.40 2.74
N PRO A 174 -23.93 10.40 2.14
CA PRO A 174 -23.14 10.20 0.93
C PRO A 174 -22.16 9.01 1.07
N LYS A 175 -22.19 8.10 0.10
CA LYS A 175 -21.28 6.95 0.03
C LYS A 175 -20.31 7.14 -1.11
N LEU A 176 -19.15 7.68 -0.80
CA LEU A 176 -18.10 7.94 -1.78
C LEU A 176 -17.37 6.64 -2.17
N ILE A 177 -16.86 6.64 -3.40
CA ILE A 177 -15.79 5.74 -3.84
C ILE A 177 -14.51 6.57 -3.87
N GLY A 178 -13.39 6.02 -3.40
CA GLY A 178 -12.13 6.75 -3.31
C GLY A 178 -12.09 7.80 -2.21
N ASP A 179 -11.17 8.76 -2.35
CA ASP A 179 -10.93 9.82 -1.37
C ASP A 179 -11.55 11.17 -1.80
N GLN A 180 -11.86 11.33 -3.09
CA GLN A 180 -12.69 12.41 -3.62
C GLN A 180 -13.62 11.86 -4.70
N MET A 181 -14.88 12.32 -4.70
CA MET A 181 -15.88 11.92 -5.67
C MET A 181 -16.70 13.12 -6.13
N LEU A 182 -16.89 13.20 -7.44
CA LEU A 182 -17.83 14.07 -8.11
C LEU A 182 -19.05 13.27 -8.56
N TRP A 183 -20.24 13.88 -8.50
CA TRP A 183 -21.46 13.25 -8.99
C TRP A 183 -22.41 14.26 -9.64
N THR A 184 -23.00 13.89 -10.78
CA THR A 184 -23.98 14.74 -11.48
C THR A 184 -24.94 13.94 -12.37
N ILE A 185 -26.01 14.59 -12.83
CA ILE A 185 -27.00 14.05 -13.79
C ILE A 185 -27.20 15.05 -14.93
N PHE A 186 -27.16 14.56 -16.16
CA PHE A 186 -27.52 15.30 -17.37
C PHE A 186 -28.25 14.42 -18.37
N ASN A 187 -28.89 15.04 -19.37
CA ASN A 187 -29.70 14.32 -20.36
C ASN A 187 -29.71 15.04 -21.72
N ASP A 188 -30.08 14.33 -22.79
CA ASP A 188 -30.19 14.90 -24.14
C ASP A 188 -31.64 15.21 -24.58
N ALA A 189 -32.62 15.20 -23.67
CA ALA A 189 -34.04 15.19 -24.04
C ALA A 189 -34.56 16.52 -24.63
N ASP A 190 -33.86 17.64 -24.47
CA ASP A 190 -34.27 18.95 -25.01
C ASP A 190 -33.85 19.09 -26.49
N PRO A 191 -34.79 19.03 -27.47
CA PRO A 191 -34.44 19.16 -28.87
C PRO A 191 -33.80 20.52 -29.22
N ALA A 192 -34.01 21.55 -28.40
CA ALA A 192 -33.40 22.86 -28.61
C ALA A 192 -31.88 22.86 -28.30
N LYS A 193 -31.35 21.82 -27.67
CA LYS A 193 -29.92 21.65 -27.37
C LYS A 193 -29.18 20.84 -28.42
N HIS A 194 -29.90 20.10 -29.27
CA HIS A 194 -29.35 19.34 -30.41
C HIS A 194 -28.93 20.28 -31.54
N THR A 195 -27.87 21.05 -31.28
CA THR A 195 -27.38 22.14 -32.13
C THR A 195 -25.98 21.90 -32.66
N HIS A 196 -25.34 20.78 -32.29
CA HIS A 196 -23.96 20.48 -32.66
C HIS A 196 -23.83 20.22 -34.17
N GLY A 197 -23.33 21.21 -34.91
CA GLY A 197 -23.48 21.34 -36.37
C GLY A 197 -22.78 20.32 -37.27
N ARG A 198 -22.24 19.23 -36.71
CA ARG A 198 -21.53 18.18 -37.44
C ARG A 198 -21.99 16.79 -36.99
N MET A 199 -21.57 16.37 -35.80
CA MET A 199 -21.83 15.02 -35.25
C MET A 199 -23.19 14.91 -34.55
N GLY A 200 -23.92 16.01 -34.40
CA GLY A 200 -25.21 16.10 -33.71
C GLY A 200 -26.34 16.58 -34.61
N GLN A 201 -27.23 17.42 -34.09
CA GLN A 201 -28.45 17.92 -34.78
C GLN A 201 -29.42 16.81 -35.20
N THR A 202 -29.36 15.68 -34.50
CA THR A 202 -30.37 14.63 -34.65
C THR A 202 -31.53 14.89 -33.69
N ARG A 203 -32.52 14.01 -33.67
CA ARG A 203 -33.54 14.03 -32.62
C ARG A 203 -32.95 13.44 -31.33
N PRO A 204 -33.42 13.88 -30.14
CA PRO A 204 -33.02 13.26 -28.88
C PRO A 204 -33.15 11.74 -28.85
N LEU A 205 -32.13 11.08 -28.33
CA LEU A 205 -32.23 9.69 -27.86
C LEU A 205 -33.16 9.62 -26.64
N ASN A 206 -33.16 10.66 -25.79
CA ASN A 206 -33.82 10.71 -24.48
C ASN A 206 -33.13 9.79 -23.46
N ILE A 207 -31.81 9.87 -23.43
CA ILE A 207 -30.93 9.20 -22.48
C ILE A 207 -30.65 10.14 -21.32
N GLU A 208 -30.87 9.64 -20.11
CA GLU A 208 -30.35 10.22 -18.88
C GLU A 208 -29.01 9.58 -18.57
N VAL A 209 -28.02 10.40 -18.23
CA VAL A 209 -26.68 9.97 -17.82
C VAL A 209 -26.47 10.39 -16.38
N ARG A 210 -26.08 9.44 -15.53
CA ARG A 210 -25.60 9.71 -14.17
C ARG A 210 -24.11 9.45 -14.16
N GLU A 211 -23.34 10.49 -13.87
CA GLU A 211 -21.89 10.47 -13.89
C GLU A 211 -21.34 10.44 -12.47
N SER A 212 -20.32 9.62 -12.28
CA SER A 212 -19.52 9.56 -11.06
C SER A 212 -18.04 9.59 -11.44
N ILE A 213 -17.34 10.63 -11.03
CA ILE A 213 -15.88 10.74 -11.23
C ILE A 213 -15.22 10.59 -9.87
N PHE A 214 -14.24 9.72 -9.72
CA PHE A 214 -13.61 9.48 -8.43
C PHE A 214 -12.14 9.09 -8.56
N GLU A 215 -11.41 9.28 -7.48
CA GLU A 215 -9.98 9.00 -7.41
C GLU A 215 -9.53 8.64 -6.00
N PHE A 216 -8.31 8.09 -5.89
CA PHE A 216 -7.69 7.71 -4.63
C PHE A 216 -6.48 8.61 -4.37
N ASP A 217 -6.43 9.22 -3.19
CA ASP A 217 -5.32 10.05 -2.71
C ASP A 217 -4.20 9.13 -2.17
N LYS A 218 -3.60 8.40 -3.10
CA LYS A 218 -2.56 7.41 -2.82
C LYS A 218 -1.27 7.74 -3.57
N SER A 219 -0.15 7.37 -2.97
CA SER A 219 1.12 7.38 -3.72
C SER A 219 1.16 6.24 -4.75
N GLY A 220 1.88 6.44 -5.85
CA GLY A 220 2.04 5.43 -6.88
C GLY A 220 0.88 5.36 -7.89
N PRO A 221 0.61 4.19 -8.49
CA PRO A 221 -0.32 4.00 -9.61
C PRO A 221 -1.70 4.64 -9.51
N LEU A 222 -2.44 4.36 -8.43
CA LEU A 222 -3.80 4.90 -8.24
C LEU A 222 -3.80 6.42 -8.02
N GLY A 223 -2.67 6.98 -7.57
CA GLY A 223 -2.48 8.42 -7.48
C GLY A 223 -2.41 9.14 -8.82
N ASN A 224 -2.20 8.40 -9.92
CA ASN A 224 -2.09 8.91 -11.28
C ASN A 224 -3.30 8.48 -12.15
N THR A 225 -4.43 8.12 -11.53
CA THR A 225 -5.60 7.58 -12.22
C THR A 225 -6.88 8.29 -11.78
N VAL A 226 -7.74 8.66 -12.73
CA VAL A 226 -9.09 9.17 -12.46
C VAL A 226 -10.10 8.22 -13.10
N PHE A 227 -11.07 7.75 -12.31
CA PHE A 227 -12.12 6.84 -12.78
C PHE A 227 -13.39 7.62 -13.08
N ILE A 228 -14.08 7.22 -14.15
CA ILE A 228 -15.31 7.81 -14.64
C ILE A 228 -16.32 6.68 -14.86
N LYS A 229 -17.37 6.66 -14.05
CA LYS A 229 -18.50 5.74 -14.17
C LYS A 229 -19.69 6.48 -14.73
N LEU A 230 -20.19 6.01 -15.87
CA LEU A 230 -21.33 6.59 -16.58
C LEU A 230 -22.46 5.57 -16.62
N HIS A 231 -23.59 5.93 -16.02
CA HIS A 231 -24.81 5.13 -16.01
C HIS A 231 -25.84 5.73 -16.96
N PHE A 232 -26.17 5.00 -18.03
CA PHE A 232 -27.11 5.39 -19.07
C PHE A 232 -28.47 4.76 -18.80
N ILE A 233 -29.53 5.55 -18.96
CA ILE A 233 -30.92 5.09 -18.82
C ILE A 233 -31.71 5.58 -20.02
N ASN A 234 -32.32 4.67 -20.78
CA ASN A 234 -33.26 5.05 -21.83
C ASN A 234 -34.59 5.47 -21.20
N LYS A 235 -34.82 6.78 -21.10
CA LYS A 235 -36.04 7.36 -20.55
C LYS A 235 -37.03 7.79 -21.64
N GLY A 236 -36.70 7.55 -22.90
CA GLY A 236 -37.52 7.84 -24.06
C GLY A 236 -38.64 6.83 -24.31
N PRO A 237 -39.47 7.09 -25.34
CA PRO A 237 -40.51 6.16 -25.79
C PRO A 237 -39.98 5.07 -26.74
N ASP A 238 -38.82 5.30 -27.36
CA ASP A 238 -38.31 4.49 -28.46
C ASP A 238 -37.30 3.44 -27.98
N THR A 239 -37.28 2.28 -28.63
CA THR A 239 -36.17 1.31 -28.46
C THR A 239 -34.98 1.77 -29.30
N LEU A 240 -33.82 1.91 -28.64
CA LEU A 240 -32.55 2.24 -29.29
C LEU A 240 -31.86 0.94 -29.67
N THR A 241 -31.75 0.67 -30.97
CA THR A 241 -30.97 -0.46 -31.50
C THR A 241 -29.61 0.03 -31.96
N GLY A 242 -28.58 -0.83 -31.92
CA GLY A 242 -27.24 -0.39 -32.30
C GLY A 242 -26.69 0.68 -31.36
N PHE A 243 -27.00 0.59 -30.07
CA PHE A 243 -26.54 1.57 -29.09
C PHE A 243 -25.04 1.42 -28.83
N TYR A 244 -24.29 2.52 -29.00
CA TYR A 244 -22.87 2.61 -28.64
C TYR A 244 -22.67 3.76 -27.67
N ALA A 245 -21.69 3.59 -26.78
CA ALA A 245 -21.12 4.66 -25.98
C ALA A 245 -19.63 4.80 -26.35
N SER A 246 -19.20 6.03 -26.62
CA SER A 246 -17.84 6.35 -27.03
C SER A 246 -17.23 7.43 -26.15
N PHE A 247 -16.06 7.13 -25.60
CA PHE A 247 -15.23 8.12 -24.92
C PHE A 247 -14.37 8.82 -25.98
N TRP A 248 -14.72 10.07 -26.28
CA TRP A 248 -13.97 10.92 -27.20
C TRP A 248 -12.94 11.74 -26.44
N SER A 249 -11.77 11.94 -27.05
CA SER A 249 -10.76 12.85 -26.52
C SER A 249 -10.00 13.58 -27.62
N ASP A 250 -9.80 14.87 -27.36
CA ASP A 250 -8.78 15.73 -27.92
C ASP A 250 -7.61 15.85 -26.93
N PRO A 251 -6.64 14.92 -26.99
CA PRO A 251 -5.41 15.08 -26.26
C PRO A 251 -4.54 16.17 -26.87
N ASP A 252 -4.03 17.03 -26.00
CA ASP A 252 -2.92 17.94 -26.28
C ASP A 252 -1.85 17.59 -25.26
N LEU A 253 -1.08 16.53 -25.50
CA LEU A 253 -0.14 16.01 -24.50
C LEU A 253 1.13 16.88 -24.46
N GLY A 254 1.01 18.06 -23.86
CA GLY A 254 2.03 19.10 -23.99
C GLY A 254 1.86 19.84 -25.32
N ASP A 255 2.72 19.57 -26.30
CA ASP A 255 2.61 20.14 -27.64
C ASP A 255 1.68 19.29 -28.54
N ALA A 256 0.46 19.78 -28.76
CA ALA A 256 -0.54 19.14 -29.62
C ALA A 256 -0.01 18.70 -30.99
N PHE A 257 0.97 19.40 -31.59
CA PHE A 257 1.45 19.06 -32.93
C PHE A 257 2.39 17.85 -32.98
N ASN A 258 2.84 17.33 -31.84
CA ASN A 258 3.74 16.19 -31.76
C ASN A 258 3.05 14.89 -31.31
N ASP A 259 1.72 14.87 -31.22
CA ASP A 259 0.99 13.73 -30.67
C ASP A 259 0.91 12.53 -31.62
N LEU A 260 1.13 11.35 -31.05
CA LEU A 260 0.86 10.04 -31.63
C LEU A 260 -0.11 9.28 -30.73
N VAL A 261 -0.93 8.41 -31.33
CA VAL A 261 -1.89 7.60 -30.58
C VAL A 261 -1.75 6.13 -30.90
N GLY A 262 -2.15 5.27 -29.97
CA GLY A 262 -2.20 3.83 -30.13
C GLY A 262 -3.33 3.22 -29.31
N CYS A 263 -3.56 1.92 -29.52
CA CYS A 263 -4.43 1.15 -28.64
C CYS A 263 -3.88 -0.24 -28.39
N ASP A 264 -4.25 -0.79 -27.24
CA ASP A 264 -4.06 -2.18 -26.84
C ASP A 264 -5.44 -2.82 -26.65
N PRO A 265 -5.96 -3.53 -27.66
CA PRO A 265 -7.28 -4.14 -27.60
C PRO A 265 -7.42 -5.23 -26.53
N GLU A 266 -6.33 -5.85 -26.10
CA GLU A 266 -6.36 -6.90 -25.07
C GLU A 266 -6.57 -6.30 -23.68
N LEU A 267 -6.00 -5.11 -23.44
CA LEU A 267 -6.23 -4.35 -22.21
C LEU A 267 -7.53 -3.55 -22.23
N GLY A 268 -8.05 -3.18 -23.42
CA GLY A 268 -9.15 -2.21 -23.52
C GLY A 268 -8.67 -0.76 -23.56
N LEU A 269 -7.35 -0.56 -23.69
CA LEU A 269 -6.64 0.69 -23.51
C LEU A 269 -6.44 1.42 -24.86
N GLY A 270 -6.75 2.71 -24.90
CA GLY A 270 -6.30 3.65 -25.92
C GLY A 270 -5.35 4.66 -25.29
N TYR A 271 -4.38 5.21 -26.01
CA TYR A 271 -3.41 6.13 -25.41
C TYR A 271 -2.83 7.14 -26.39
N VAL A 272 -2.36 8.26 -25.85
CA VAL A 272 -1.58 9.31 -26.54
C VAL A 272 -0.18 9.41 -25.95
N TYR A 273 0.82 9.68 -26.79
CA TYR A 273 2.21 9.87 -26.41
C TYR A 273 2.94 10.78 -27.41
N ASN A 274 4.00 11.45 -26.96
CA ASN A 274 4.77 12.36 -27.82
C ASN A 274 5.58 11.59 -28.88
N ALA A 275 5.73 12.19 -30.07
CA ALA A 275 6.46 11.59 -31.19
C ALA A 275 7.97 11.47 -30.95
N ASP A 276 8.56 12.41 -30.22
CA ASP A 276 9.96 12.40 -29.81
C ASP A 276 10.11 12.85 -28.33
N ASN A 277 11.34 12.94 -27.85
CA ASN A 277 11.62 13.30 -26.45
C ASN A 277 11.77 14.82 -26.23
N ASN A 278 11.62 15.63 -27.28
CA ASN A 278 11.70 17.08 -27.22
C ASN A 278 10.29 17.65 -27.19
N ASP A 279 9.67 17.64 -26.01
CA ASP A 279 8.40 18.32 -25.78
C ASP A 279 8.62 19.71 -25.16
N GLY A 280 7.85 20.71 -25.61
CA GLY A 280 7.94 22.09 -25.10
C GLY A 280 7.37 22.28 -23.69
N VAL A 281 6.56 21.32 -23.21
CA VAL A 281 5.87 21.34 -21.92
C VAL A 281 6.47 20.27 -20.99
N TYR A 282 6.57 19.02 -21.46
CA TYR A 282 7.25 17.92 -20.77
C TYR A 282 8.75 17.91 -21.08
N VAL A 283 9.44 18.98 -20.70
CA VAL A 283 10.88 19.12 -20.98
C VAL A 283 11.71 18.14 -20.13
N GLY A 284 12.45 17.25 -20.80
CA GLY A 284 13.41 16.34 -20.16
C GLY A 284 12.80 15.06 -19.57
N GLU A 285 11.54 14.78 -19.86
CA GLU A 285 10.82 13.55 -19.53
C GLU A 285 9.77 13.24 -20.61
N GLY A 286 9.34 12.00 -20.73
CA GLY A 286 8.20 11.62 -21.57
C GLY A 286 6.90 11.60 -20.76
N ALA A 287 5.78 11.86 -21.43
CA ALA A 287 4.44 11.71 -20.86
C ALA A 287 3.58 10.77 -21.72
N CYS A 288 2.54 10.21 -21.11
CA CYS A 288 1.51 9.44 -21.78
C CYS A 288 0.19 9.57 -21.00
N CYS A 289 -0.92 9.66 -21.73
CA CYS A 289 -2.28 9.57 -21.18
C CYS A 289 -2.99 8.39 -21.82
N GLY A 290 -3.41 7.44 -20.97
CA GLY A 290 -4.20 6.28 -21.34
C GLY A 290 -5.67 6.44 -20.97
N TYR A 291 -6.53 5.77 -21.71
CA TYR A 291 -7.97 5.69 -21.56
C TYR A 291 -8.34 4.21 -21.56
N ASP A 292 -8.79 3.66 -20.43
CA ASP A 292 -9.11 2.22 -20.35
C ASP A 292 -10.57 1.96 -20.01
N PHE A 293 -11.18 0.97 -20.68
CA PHE A 293 -12.53 0.47 -20.44
C PHE A 293 -12.51 -0.74 -19.48
N PHE A 294 -12.44 -0.48 -18.17
CA PHE A 294 -12.60 -1.54 -17.15
C PHE A 294 -13.96 -2.25 -17.23
N GLN A 295 -15.01 -1.50 -17.61
CA GLN A 295 -16.31 -2.06 -17.94
C GLN A 295 -16.89 -1.29 -19.13
N GLY A 296 -17.14 -1.97 -20.24
CA GLY A 296 -17.95 -1.39 -21.31
C GLY A 296 -19.42 -1.84 -21.26
N ILE A 297 -20.13 -1.55 -22.33
CA ILE A 297 -21.56 -1.78 -22.48
C ILE A 297 -21.88 -3.27 -22.31
N ARG A 298 -22.97 -3.59 -21.62
CA ARG A 298 -23.51 -4.95 -21.59
C ARG A 298 -24.42 -5.23 -22.78
N ASP A 299 -24.23 -6.38 -23.42
CA ASP A 299 -25.17 -6.90 -24.42
C ASP A 299 -26.48 -7.40 -23.75
N PRO A 300 -27.53 -7.73 -24.51
CA PRO A 300 -28.79 -8.23 -23.96
C PRO A 300 -28.66 -9.54 -23.15
N GLU A 301 -27.60 -10.31 -23.37
CA GLU A 301 -27.26 -11.53 -22.63
C GLU A 301 -26.52 -11.23 -21.31
N GLY A 302 -26.10 -9.99 -21.11
CA GLY A 302 -25.41 -9.51 -19.91
C GLY A 302 -23.88 -9.59 -19.98
N ASN A 303 -23.31 -10.01 -21.11
CA ASN A 303 -21.86 -10.05 -21.31
C ASN A 303 -21.32 -8.63 -21.40
N ILE A 304 -20.17 -8.39 -20.76
CA ILE A 304 -19.48 -7.10 -20.88
C ILE A 304 -18.81 -7.05 -22.25
N LEU A 305 -19.16 -6.05 -23.05
CA LEU A 305 -18.43 -5.66 -24.24
C LEU A 305 -17.35 -4.68 -23.78
N PRO A 306 -16.05 -4.98 -23.83
CA PRO A 306 -14.99 -4.06 -23.42
C PRO A 306 -14.85 -2.92 -24.47
N MET A 307 -13.63 -2.47 -24.76
CA MET A 307 -13.41 -1.67 -25.96
C MET A 307 -13.68 -2.51 -27.22
N THR A 308 -14.70 -2.15 -27.98
CA THR A 308 -15.12 -2.87 -29.20
C THR A 308 -14.60 -2.26 -30.50
N SER A 309 -14.11 -1.03 -30.43
CA SER A 309 -13.37 -0.38 -31.51
C SER A 309 -12.55 0.79 -30.98
N PHE A 310 -11.46 1.10 -31.69
CA PHE A 310 -10.65 2.29 -31.49
C PHE A 310 -10.49 3.02 -32.82
N ASN A 311 -10.79 4.31 -32.82
CA ASN A 311 -10.63 5.18 -33.98
C ASN A 311 -9.83 6.43 -33.62
N LYS A 312 -9.23 7.03 -34.65
CA LYS A 312 -8.48 8.28 -34.53
C LYS A 312 -8.66 9.17 -35.74
N TYR A 313 -8.42 10.46 -35.56
CA TYR A 313 -8.34 11.43 -36.64
C TYR A 313 -7.41 12.60 -36.26
N ILE A 314 -7.21 13.53 -37.19
CA ILE A 314 -6.44 14.76 -36.93
C ILE A 314 -7.38 15.96 -36.97
N ASN A 315 -7.02 17.04 -36.28
CA ASN A 315 -7.72 18.32 -36.39
C ASN A 315 -7.98 18.71 -37.86
N GLY A 316 -9.23 19.05 -38.17
CA GLY A 316 -9.69 19.42 -39.50
C GLY A 316 -10.21 18.24 -40.34
N THR A 317 -10.03 17.00 -39.85
CA THR A 317 -10.59 15.77 -40.44
C THR A 317 -11.65 15.12 -39.54
N ASP A 318 -12.15 15.87 -38.57
CA ASP A 318 -13.22 15.48 -37.64
C ASP A 318 -14.46 14.99 -38.40
N PRO A 319 -15.20 14.00 -37.85
CA PRO A 319 -16.47 13.58 -38.42
C PRO A 319 -17.40 14.77 -38.70
N ARG A 320 -17.95 14.84 -39.92
CA ARG A 320 -18.72 15.99 -40.40
C ARG A 320 -20.23 15.76 -40.36
N THR A 321 -20.65 14.52 -40.13
CA THR A 321 -22.04 14.12 -40.05
C THR A 321 -22.25 13.16 -38.87
N PRO A 322 -23.49 12.99 -38.37
CA PRO A 322 -23.79 11.99 -37.34
C PRO A 322 -23.43 10.57 -37.79
N TRP A 323 -23.58 10.27 -39.08
CA TRP A 323 -23.23 8.98 -39.66
C TRP A 323 -21.72 8.71 -39.64
N GLU A 324 -20.89 9.69 -39.99
CA GLU A 324 -19.43 9.55 -39.91
C GLU A 324 -18.98 9.28 -38.45
N ALA A 325 -19.61 9.94 -37.48
CA ALA A 325 -19.35 9.69 -36.06
C ALA A 325 -19.81 8.28 -35.63
N TYR A 326 -20.98 7.83 -36.08
CA TYR A 326 -21.49 6.49 -35.80
C TYR A 326 -20.63 5.38 -36.43
N TYR A 327 -20.13 5.58 -37.66
CA TYR A 327 -19.18 4.66 -38.28
C TYR A 327 -17.87 4.57 -37.49
N SER A 328 -17.42 5.69 -36.92
CA SER A 328 -16.25 5.71 -36.05
C SER A 328 -16.48 4.86 -34.78
N ALA A 329 -17.68 4.92 -34.19
CA ALA A 329 -18.05 4.05 -33.06
C ALA A 329 -18.12 2.55 -33.42
N GLN A 330 -18.24 2.21 -34.71
CA GLN A 330 -18.28 0.83 -35.21
C GLN A 330 -16.91 0.26 -35.60
N GLY A 331 -15.84 1.08 -35.54
CA GLY A 331 -14.52 0.72 -36.06
C GLY A 331 -14.40 0.82 -37.59
N LEU A 332 -15.23 1.65 -38.23
CA LEU A 332 -15.21 1.89 -39.67
C LEU A 332 -14.55 3.25 -39.97
N LYS A 333 -14.19 3.45 -41.24
CA LYS A 333 -13.76 4.77 -41.75
C LYS A 333 -14.96 5.71 -41.85
N ALA A 334 -14.68 7.01 -42.00
CA ALA A 334 -15.72 8.02 -42.18
C ALA A 334 -16.66 7.73 -43.38
N ASP A 335 -16.18 7.07 -44.43
CA ASP A 335 -17.02 6.68 -45.58
C ASP A 335 -17.84 5.40 -45.35
N GLY A 336 -17.80 4.82 -44.15
CA GLY A 336 -18.48 3.57 -43.79
C GLY A 336 -17.76 2.29 -44.25
N THR A 337 -16.60 2.40 -44.90
CA THR A 337 -15.83 1.23 -45.31
C THR A 337 -14.98 0.66 -44.16
N PRO A 338 -14.64 -0.64 -44.17
CA PRO A 338 -13.84 -1.25 -43.12
C PRO A 338 -12.45 -0.62 -42.96
N LEU A 339 -11.97 -0.54 -41.72
CA LEU A 339 -10.55 -0.30 -41.43
C LEU A 339 -9.72 -1.52 -41.85
N ILE A 340 -8.55 -1.25 -42.44
CA ILE A 340 -7.59 -2.28 -42.84
C ILE A 340 -6.28 -1.99 -42.11
N ASP A 341 -5.79 -2.97 -41.36
CA ASP A 341 -4.45 -2.93 -40.79
C ASP A 341 -3.43 -3.03 -41.93
N PRO A 342 -2.60 -2.01 -42.18
CA PRO A 342 -1.67 -1.98 -43.29
C PRO A 342 -0.50 -2.96 -43.13
N THR A 343 -0.25 -3.48 -41.92
CA THR A 343 0.84 -4.41 -41.64
C THR A 343 0.45 -5.86 -41.89
N THR A 344 -0.82 -6.20 -41.70
CA THR A 344 -1.37 -7.55 -41.90
C THR A 344 -2.25 -7.67 -43.14
N GLY A 345 -2.81 -6.56 -43.63
CA GLY A 345 -3.82 -6.53 -44.70
C GLY A 345 -5.21 -6.99 -44.25
N ALA A 346 -5.41 -7.25 -42.96
CA ALA A 346 -6.67 -7.74 -42.41
C ALA A 346 -7.63 -6.60 -42.07
N VAL A 347 -8.93 -6.89 -42.11
CA VAL A 347 -9.95 -5.99 -41.56
C VAL A 347 -9.80 -5.93 -40.04
N THR A 348 -9.81 -4.73 -39.48
CA THR A 348 -9.75 -4.49 -38.03
C THR A 348 -10.74 -3.39 -37.64
N LYS A 349 -11.13 -3.37 -36.36
CA LYS A 349 -11.88 -2.27 -35.73
C LYS A 349 -11.00 -1.37 -34.85
N PHE A 350 -9.71 -1.69 -34.76
CA PHE A 350 -8.76 -1.07 -33.84
C PHE A 350 -7.65 -0.42 -34.66
N ALA A 351 -7.75 0.89 -34.84
CA ALA A 351 -6.69 1.67 -35.47
C ALA A 351 -5.44 1.69 -34.57
N MET A 352 -4.25 1.60 -35.16
CA MET A 352 -2.99 1.73 -34.42
C MET A 352 -2.84 0.72 -33.26
N ASN A 353 -3.21 -0.54 -33.51
CA ASN A 353 -3.17 -1.65 -32.55
C ASN A 353 -1.78 -2.31 -32.42
N GLY A 354 -0.72 -1.66 -32.91
CA GLY A 354 0.67 -2.07 -32.69
C GLY A 354 1.24 -1.52 -31.38
N ASP A 355 2.44 -1.97 -31.03
CA ASP A 355 3.13 -1.56 -29.80
C ASP A 355 4.38 -0.71 -30.11
N PRO A 356 4.34 0.61 -29.83
CA PRO A 356 5.47 1.50 -30.03
C PRO A 356 6.69 1.17 -29.17
N VAL A 357 6.51 0.51 -28.01
CA VAL A 357 7.60 0.15 -27.09
C VAL A 357 8.46 -0.96 -27.70
N THR A 358 7.84 -1.99 -28.26
CA THR A 358 8.53 -3.08 -28.98
C THR A 358 8.76 -2.81 -30.47
N ASN A 359 8.24 -1.69 -30.98
CA ASN A 359 8.26 -1.32 -32.39
C ASN A 359 7.68 -2.42 -33.30
N SER A 360 6.51 -2.94 -32.93
CA SER A 360 5.81 -4.01 -33.65
C SER A 360 4.37 -3.65 -34.02
N GLY A 361 3.84 -4.23 -35.10
CA GLY A 361 2.45 -4.02 -35.55
C GLY A 361 2.18 -2.66 -36.19
N TRP A 362 0.91 -2.26 -36.23
CA TRP A 362 0.48 -0.99 -36.82
C TRP A 362 0.66 0.17 -35.83
N ILE A 363 1.75 0.92 -35.98
CA ILE A 363 2.10 2.04 -35.11
C ILE A 363 1.84 3.38 -35.82
N ASP A 364 1.41 4.38 -35.05
CA ASP A 364 1.29 5.74 -35.55
C ASP A 364 2.66 6.39 -35.73
N SER A 365 2.92 6.93 -36.91
CA SER A 365 4.22 7.51 -37.28
C SER A 365 4.11 8.96 -37.78
N ALA A 366 2.93 9.57 -37.69
CA ALA A 366 2.67 10.89 -38.27
C ALA A 366 2.26 11.89 -37.18
N PRO A 367 3.19 12.58 -36.49
CA PRO A 367 2.85 13.55 -35.45
C PRO A 367 1.86 14.60 -35.99
N ALA A 368 0.81 14.86 -35.22
CA ALA A 368 -0.20 15.85 -35.53
C ALA A 368 -1.05 16.14 -34.30
N ASP A 369 -1.85 17.18 -34.37
CA ASP A 369 -2.96 17.45 -33.46
C ASP A 369 -3.99 16.31 -33.54
N ARG A 370 -3.98 15.38 -32.57
CA ARG A 370 -4.70 14.10 -32.60
C ARG A 370 -6.06 14.20 -31.92
N ARG A 371 -7.02 13.41 -32.40
CA ARG A 371 -8.20 13.00 -31.63
C ARG A 371 -8.29 11.49 -31.63
N LEU A 372 -8.78 10.94 -30.53
CA LEU A 372 -9.00 9.51 -30.35
C LEU A 372 -10.41 9.23 -29.83
N MET A 373 -10.90 8.02 -30.12
CA MET A 373 -12.24 7.59 -29.74
C MET A 373 -12.24 6.11 -29.42
N LEU A 374 -12.56 5.79 -28.18
CA LEU A 374 -12.75 4.43 -27.69
C LEU A 374 -14.25 4.15 -27.61
N SER A 375 -14.72 3.04 -28.16
CA SER A 375 -16.17 2.76 -28.22
C SER A 375 -16.51 1.37 -27.73
N SER A 376 -17.64 1.26 -27.06
CA SER A 376 -18.21 0.00 -26.60
C SER A 376 -19.65 -0.17 -27.11
N GLY A 377 -19.93 -1.31 -27.74
CA GLY A 377 -21.23 -1.66 -28.31
C GLY A 377 -21.13 -2.65 -29.48
N PRO A 378 -22.23 -2.91 -30.21
CA PRO A 378 -23.56 -2.35 -29.99
C PRO A 378 -24.33 -3.13 -28.91
N THR A 379 -25.33 -2.47 -28.31
CA THR A 379 -26.40 -3.14 -27.57
C THR A 379 -27.78 -2.66 -28.01
N ILE A 380 -28.83 -3.13 -27.34
CA ILE A 380 -30.21 -2.65 -27.50
C ILE A 380 -30.67 -2.10 -26.15
N LEU A 381 -31.17 -0.88 -26.12
CA LEU A 381 -31.80 -0.27 -24.95
C LEU A 381 -33.29 0.01 -25.22
N LYS A 382 -34.16 -0.80 -24.64
CA LYS A 382 -35.61 -0.54 -24.64
C LYS A 382 -35.94 0.59 -23.66
N PRO A 383 -37.13 1.19 -23.75
CA PRO A 383 -37.59 2.15 -22.74
C PRO A 383 -37.49 1.57 -21.32
N GLY A 384 -36.69 2.22 -20.47
CA GLY A 384 -36.43 1.84 -19.09
C GLY A 384 -35.18 0.97 -18.89
N ASP A 385 -34.55 0.49 -19.97
CA ASP A 385 -33.31 -0.28 -19.87
C ASP A 385 -32.14 0.63 -19.44
N GLU A 386 -31.21 0.03 -18.71
CA GLU A 386 -30.06 0.69 -18.11
C GLU A 386 -28.75 0.02 -18.58
N ASN A 387 -27.68 0.80 -18.69
CA ASN A 387 -26.33 0.27 -18.94
C ASN A 387 -25.28 1.11 -18.22
N THR A 388 -24.11 0.54 -17.95
CA THR A 388 -23.03 1.24 -17.26
C THR A 388 -21.71 0.98 -17.95
N ILE A 389 -20.93 2.04 -18.17
CA ILE A 389 -19.50 1.93 -18.46
C ILE A 389 -18.67 2.50 -17.32
N VAL A 390 -17.48 1.95 -17.14
CA VAL A 390 -16.43 2.45 -16.25
C VAL A 390 -15.19 2.62 -17.12
N VAL A 391 -14.77 3.87 -17.26
CA VAL A 391 -13.55 4.26 -17.97
C VAL A 391 -12.59 4.87 -16.97
N ALA A 392 -11.28 4.81 -17.21
CA ALA A 392 -10.34 5.66 -16.49
C ALA A 392 -9.36 6.38 -17.39
N LEU A 393 -8.94 7.56 -16.93
CA LEU A 393 -7.78 8.25 -17.44
C LEU A 393 -6.59 7.84 -16.58
N VAL A 394 -5.62 7.15 -17.18
CA VAL A 394 -4.42 6.61 -16.53
C VAL A 394 -3.21 7.38 -17.05
N LEU A 395 -2.54 8.12 -16.18
CA LEU A 395 -1.44 9.01 -16.56
C LEU A 395 -0.09 8.39 -16.17
N GLY A 396 0.94 8.64 -16.97
CA GLY A 396 2.28 8.15 -16.72
C GLY A 396 3.35 9.10 -17.24
N THR A 397 4.45 9.24 -16.49
CA THR A 397 5.68 9.84 -17.00
C THR A 397 6.78 8.79 -17.07
N GLY A 398 7.74 8.99 -17.97
CA GLY A 398 8.91 8.15 -18.09
C GLY A 398 10.14 8.99 -18.40
N LYS A 399 11.34 8.42 -18.26
CA LYS A 399 12.58 9.11 -18.65
C LYS A 399 12.58 9.52 -20.13
N GLU A 400 11.94 8.72 -20.97
CA GLU A 400 11.80 8.90 -22.41
C GLU A 400 10.34 8.63 -22.80
N ARG A 401 9.88 9.13 -23.96
CA ARG A 401 8.48 9.05 -24.41
C ARG A 401 7.88 7.63 -24.42
N LEU A 402 8.66 6.61 -24.82
CA LEU A 402 8.17 5.22 -24.87
C LEU A 402 8.12 4.60 -23.47
N GLY A 403 8.99 5.04 -22.57
CA GLY A 403 8.90 4.67 -21.16
C GLY A 403 7.59 5.15 -20.54
N ALA A 404 7.07 6.31 -20.95
CA ALA A 404 5.80 6.81 -20.45
C ALA A 404 4.60 5.92 -20.83
N ILE A 405 4.61 5.27 -22.01
CA ILE A 405 3.60 4.26 -22.39
C ILE A 405 3.63 3.09 -21.41
N SER A 406 4.82 2.59 -21.10
CA SER A 406 4.98 1.52 -20.13
C SER A 406 4.63 1.95 -18.70
N ALA A 407 4.83 3.22 -18.33
CA ALA A 407 4.36 3.76 -17.06
C ALA A 407 2.82 3.79 -16.97
N VAL A 408 2.13 4.11 -18.07
CA VAL A 408 0.67 3.99 -18.16
C VAL A 408 0.24 2.54 -18.02
N ARG A 409 0.84 1.59 -18.76
CA ARG A 409 0.55 0.15 -18.61
C ARG A 409 0.83 -0.37 -17.19
N TYR A 410 1.89 0.13 -16.54
CA TYR A 410 2.17 -0.17 -15.14
C TYR A 410 1.04 0.31 -14.25
N ASN A 411 0.62 1.57 -14.40
CA ASN A 411 -0.43 2.16 -13.57
C ASN A 411 -1.79 1.48 -13.80
N ASP A 412 -2.07 1.11 -15.04
CA ASP A 412 -3.27 0.42 -15.50
C ASP A 412 -3.48 -0.92 -14.79
N ILE A 413 -2.42 -1.73 -14.59
CA ILE A 413 -2.49 -2.99 -13.83
C ILE A 413 -3.12 -2.79 -12.44
N PHE A 414 -2.78 -1.70 -11.75
CA PHE A 414 -3.33 -1.41 -10.42
C PHE A 414 -4.71 -0.79 -10.48
N ALA A 415 -5.00 -0.01 -11.52
CA ALA A 415 -6.33 0.52 -11.75
C ALA A 415 -7.34 -0.59 -12.05
N GLN A 416 -6.96 -1.57 -12.88
CA GLN A 416 -7.69 -2.81 -13.11
C GLN A 416 -7.85 -3.60 -11.82
N GLY A 417 -6.77 -3.78 -11.04
CA GLY A 417 -6.83 -4.45 -9.74
C GLY A 417 -7.79 -3.78 -8.75
N ALA A 418 -7.85 -2.44 -8.74
CA ALA A 418 -8.81 -1.68 -7.93
C ALA A 418 -10.25 -1.87 -8.42
N PHE A 419 -10.47 -1.92 -9.74
CA PHE A 419 -11.79 -2.21 -10.32
C PHE A 419 -12.26 -3.64 -9.97
N ASP A 420 -11.39 -4.65 -10.09
CA ASP A 420 -11.71 -6.06 -9.86
C ASP A 420 -12.19 -6.35 -8.43
N ILE A 421 -11.69 -5.58 -7.44
CA ILE A 421 -12.11 -5.66 -6.04
C ILE A 421 -13.29 -4.71 -5.71
N GLY A 422 -13.97 -4.18 -6.72
CA GLY A 422 -15.10 -3.27 -6.55
C GLY A 422 -14.71 -1.96 -5.87
N PHE A 423 -13.51 -1.47 -6.14
CA PHE A 423 -12.92 -0.27 -5.57
C PHE A 423 -12.77 -0.28 -4.04
N GLN A 424 -12.82 -1.47 -3.42
CA GLN A 424 -12.54 -1.66 -2.00
C GLN A 424 -11.03 -1.70 -1.73
N VAL A 425 -10.34 -0.64 -2.15
CA VAL A 425 -8.88 -0.53 -2.02
C VAL A 425 -8.51 -0.47 -0.55
N PRO A 426 -7.61 -1.35 -0.06
CA PRO A 426 -7.18 -1.30 1.34
C PRO A 426 -6.49 0.04 1.66
N PRO A 427 -6.64 0.56 2.88
CA PRO A 427 -5.83 1.68 3.36
C PRO A 427 -4.34 1.28 3.35
N ASP A 428 -3.44 2.25 3.33
CA ASP A 428 -2.02 1.92 3.55
C ASP A 428 -1.79 1.63 5.05
N PRO A 429 -0.77 0.84 5.43
CA PRO A 429 -0.45 0.67 6.84
C PRO A 429 -0.11 2.03 7.49
N PRO A 430 -0.43 2.24 8.78
CA PRO A 430 -0.13 3.50 9.46
C PRO A 430 1.37 3.83 9.41
N ALA A 431 1.70 5.08 9.10
CA ALA A 431 3.08 5.55 9.23
C ALA A 431 3.55 5.41 10.69
N PRO A 432 4.75 4.91 10.96
CA PRO A 432 5.27 4.79 12.32
C PRO A 432 5.41 6.17 12.97
N ASN A 433 5.03 6.29 14.25
CA ASN A 433 5.26 7.53 15.00
C ASN A 433 6.72 7.62 15.43
N VAL A 434 7.50 8.46 14.74
CA VAL A 434 8.96 8.53 14.91
C VAL A 434 9.39 9.61 15.91
N THR A 435 10.36 9.28 16.76
CA THR A 435 11.08 10.17 17.67
C THR A 435 12.56 10.19 17.34
N VAL A 436 13.16 11.37 17.29
CA VAL A 436 14.58 11.58 17.00
C VAL A 436 15.31 12.17 18.20
N VAL A 437 16.51 11.65 18.48
CA VAL A 437 17.40 12.16 19.53
C VAL A 437 18.74 12.56 18.90
N PRO A 438 18.99 13.85 18.66
CA PRO A 438 20.27 14.30 18.13
C PRO A 438 21.35 14.29 19.22
N LEU A 439 22.54 13.81 18.87
CA LEU A 439 23.78 13.93 19.62
C LEU A 439 24.84 14.62 18.75
N GLU A 440 26.02 14.89 19.30
CA GLU A 440 27.06 15.67 18.63
C GLU A 440 27.50 15.06 17.29
N ASN A 441 27.84 13.76 17.30
CA ASN A 441 28.33 13.02 16.12
C ASN A 441 27.45 11.82 15.74
N SER A 442 26.23 11.75 16.30
CA SER A 442 25.28 10.66 16.06
C SER A 442 23.86 11.12 16.30
N PHE A 443 22.89 10.32 15.91
CA PHE A 443 21.51 10.49 16.36
C PHE A 443 20.82 9.13 16.45
N TYR A 444 19.78 9.08 17.28
CA TYR A 444 18.88 7.94 17.36
C TYR A 444 17.59 8.26 16.64
N ILE A 445 17.07 7.25 15.96
CA ILE A 445 15.71 7.23 15.43
C ILE A 445 15.01 6.07 16.11
N SER A 446 13.85 6.31 16.69
CA SER A 446 13.00 5.29 17.32
C SER A 446 11.55 5.52 16.96
N TRP A 447 10.72 4.48 16.97
CA TRP A 447 9.31 4.60 16.60
C TRP A 447 8.39 3.71 17.43
N GLN A 448 7.10 4.02 17.41
CA GLN A 448 6.06 3.25 18.12
C GLN A 448 5.54 2.09 17.26
N ASP A 449 4.84 1.16 17.89
CA ASP A 449 4.24 -0.06 17.32
C ASP A 449 2.86 0.16 16.67
N ASN A 450 2.47 1.41 16.41
CA ASN A 450 1.13 1.78 15.94
C ASN A 450 0.73 1.18 14.57
N ALA A 451 1.68 0.60 13.84
CA ALA A 451 1.44 -0.08 12.56
C ALA A 451 1.33 -1.61 12.69
N GLU A 452 1.73 -2.21 13.82
CA GLU A 452 1.94 -3.66 13.92
C GLU A 452 0.65 -4.47 14.05
N SER A 453 -0.44 -3.80 14.41
CA SER A 453 -1.80 -4.36 14.43
C SER A 453 -2.52 -4.22 13.10
N TYR A 454 -1.84 -3.72 12.05
CA TYR A 454 -2.46 -3.51 10.76
C TYR A 454 -2.87 -4.84 10.11
N GLU A 455 -4.18 -4.94 9.83
CA GLU A 455 -4.79 -6.01 9.06
C GLU A 455 -5.94 -5.42 8.24
N ALA A 456 -5.84 -5.46 6.91
CA ALA A 456 -6.92 -5.00 6.02
C ALA A 456 -6.87 -5.71 4.67
N ALA A 457 -8.02 -6.23 4.22
CA ALA A 457 -8.16 -6.94 2.94
C ALA A 457 -7.09 -8.04 2.70
N GLY A 458 -6.72 -8.78 3.76
CA GLY A 458 -5.71 -9.83 3.71
C GLY A 458 -4.25 -9.34 3.70
N TYR A 459 -4.01 -8.03 3.76
CA TYR A 459 -2.68 -7.49 4.06
C TYR A 459 -2.47 -7.46 5.56
N GLU A 460 -1.37 -8.04 6.01
CA GLU A 460 -0.93 -8.01 7.41
C GLU A 460 0.40 -7.27 7.51
N PHE A 461 0.63 -6.57 8.63
CA PHE A 461 1.92 -5.97 8.92
C PHE A 461 3.07 -6.98 8.76
N GLU A 462 4.12 -6.60 8.03
CA GLU A 462 5.28 -7.46 7.76
C GLU A 462 6.56 -6.90 8.37
N GLY A 463 6.76 -5.57 8.31
CA GLY A 463 7.94 -4.97 8.91
C GLY A 463 8.05 -3.45 8.75
N TYR A 464 9.23 -2.94 9.08
CA TYR A 464 9.63 -1.55 8.96
C TYR A 464 10.80 -1.38 8.00
N ASN A 465 10.83 -0.26 7.29
CA ASN A 465 11.98 0.17 6.50
C ASN A 465 12.47 1.54 6.98
N VAL A 466 13.77 1.77 6.90
CA VAL A 466 14.39 3.08 7.12
C VAL A 466 15.02 3.56 5.82
N TYR A 467 14.75 4.81 5.47
CA TYR A 467 15.24 5.45 4.26
C TYR A 467 16.02 6.73 4.58
N VAL A 468 16.94 7.07 3.69
CA VAL A 468 17.72 8.32 3.70
C VAL A 468 17.62 9.04 2.36
N THR A 469 17.64 10.38 2.37
CA THR A 469 17.74 11.20 1.16
C THR A 469 18.66 12.41 1.40
N ASN A 470 19.17 13.02 0.33
CA ASN A 470 19.96 14.25 0.37
C ASN A 470 19.18 15.50 -0.04
N LYS A 471 17.86 15.39 -0.26
CA LYS A 471 16.99 16.49 -0.67
C LYS A 471 15.91 16.76 0.39
N PRO A 472 15.59 18.04 0.68
CA PRO A 472 14.43 18.36 1.49
C PRO A 472 13.13 18.13 0.69
N ALA A 473 12.01 17.94 1.41
CA ALA A 473 10.64 17.83 0.89
C ALA A 473 10.43 16.73 -0.17
N VAL A 474 11.10 15.57 -0.01
CA VAL A 474 10.90 14.42 -0.91
C VAL A 474 9.64 13.66 -0.50
N THR A 475 8.68 13.57 -1.41
CA THR A 475 7.42 12.83 -1.22
C THR A 475 7.38 11.50 -1.99
N GLN A 476 8.13 11.38 -3.09
CA GLN A 476 8.14 10.19 -3.93
C GLN A 476 9.20 9.17 -3.49
N LYS A 477 8.84 7.88 -3.49
CA LYS A 477 9.72 6.75 -3.11
C LYS A 477 11.04 6.71 -3.91
N SER A 478 11.04 7.12 -5.18
CA SER A 478 12.23 7.18 -6.05
C SER A 478 13.33 8.13 -5.52
N GLY A 479 12.96 9.13 -4.70
CA GLY A 479 13.90 10.06 -4.07
C GLY A 479 14.57 9.52 -2.79
N TRP A 480 14.27 8.29 -2.39
CA TRP A 480 14.70 7.68 -1.14
C TRP A 480 15.61 6.47 -1.35
N LYS A 481 16.67 6.35 -0.54
CA LYS A 481 17.54 5.17 -0.48
C LYS A 481 17.22 4.37 0.77
N ARG A 482 16.79 3.11 0.62
CA ARG A 482 16.59 2.20 1.76
C ARG A 482 17.94 1.82 2.38
N VAL A 483 18.04 1.88 3.70
CA VAL A 483 19.27 1.61 4.45
C VAL A 483 19.11 0.50 5.49
N TYR A 484 17.90 0.33 6.05
CA TYR A 484 17.61 -0.75 7.00
C TYR A 484 16.21 -1.31 6.74
N THR A 485 16.04 -2.60 7.04
CA THR A 485 14.75 -3.31 7.09
C THR A 485 14.71 -4.16 8.35
N PHE A 486 13.56 -4.16 9.03
CA PHE A 486 13.29 -4.94 10.23
C PHE A 486 11.92 -5.61 10.09
N ASP A 487 11.90 -6.92 9.93
CA ASP A 487 10.73 -7.69 9.50
C ASP A 487 10.50 -8.92 10.37
N LYS A 488 9.28 -9.45 10.31
CA LYS A 488 8.91 -10.68 11.03
C LYS A 488 9.85 -11.82 10.61
N VAL A 489 10.21 -12.68 11.56
CA VAL A 489 10.98 -13.90 11.26
C VAL A 489 9.99 -14.98 10.81
N ASN A 490 9.60 -14.94 9.54
CA ASN A 490 8.56 -15.81 8.97
C ASN A 490 8.94 -16.39 7.59
N GLY A 491 10.15 -16.10 7.08
CA GLY A 491 10.65 -16.57 5.78
C GLY A 491 10.31 -15.67 4.60
N VAL A 492 9.65 -14.52 4.81
CA VAL A 492 9.30 -13.56 3.75
C VAL A 492 10.47 -12.60 3.49
N GLN A 493 11.51 -13.11 2.81
CA GLN A 493 12.72 -12.32 2.54
C GLN A 493 12.65 -11.48 1.25
N SER A 494 11.75 -11.79 0.34
CA SER A 494 11.61 -11.05 -0.92
C SER A 494 10.17 -11.11 -1.39
N ILE A 495 9.55 -9.94 -1.52
CA ILE A 495 8.22 -9.80 -2.08
C ILE A 495 8.40 -9.29 -3.50
N PHE A 496 8.01 -10.11 -4.46
CA PHE A 496 8.06 -9.76 -5.87
C PHE A 496 6.76 -9.12 -6.32
N GLY A 497 6.87 -8.14 -7.21
CA GLY A 497 5.75 -7.59 -7.93
C GLY A 497 6.21 -6.98 -9.24
N VAL A 498 5.24 -6.60 -10.07
CA VAL A 498 5.53 -5.83 -11.26
C VAL A 498 6.13 -4.50 -10.83
N THR A 499 7.20 -4.10 -11.52
CA THR A 499 7.89 -2.83 -11.36
C THR A 499 8.15 -2.22 -12.72
N PHE A 500 8.19 -0.90 -12.76
CA PHE A 500 8.55 -0.16 -13.95
C PHE A 500 10.05 0.21 -13.88
N ASP A 501 10.85 -0.34 -14.80
CA ASP A 501 12.25 0.07 -14.96
C ASP A 501 12.31 1.33 -15.83
N GLU A 502 12.47 2.48 -15.17
CA GLU A 502 12.57 3.79 -15.84
C GLU A 502 13.73 3.87 -16.86
N SER A 503 14.76 3.02 -16.75
CA SER A 503 15.93 3.06 -17.62
C SER A 503 15.68 2.38 -18.97
N THR A 504 14.94 1.26 -18.96
CA THR A 504 14.63 0.48 -20.15
C THR A 504 13.21 0.72 -20.66
N GLY A 505 12.33 1.26 -19.82
CA GLY A 505 10.91 1.39 -20.10
C GLY A 505 10.17 0.05 -20.06
N LEU A 506 10.71 -0.99 -19.42
CA LEU A 506 10.10 -2.31 -19.35
C LEU A 506 9.36 -2.54 -18.03
N LEU A 507 8.29 -3.33 -18.10
CA LEU A 507 7.64 -3.91 -16.92
C LEU A 507 8.38 -5.20 -16.54
N LEU A 508 8.91 -5.24 -15.33
CA LEU A 508 9.70 -6.35 -14.83
C LEU A 508 9.09 -6.87 -13.53
N GLU A 509 8.98 -8.20 -13.38
CA GLU A 509 8.77 -8.80 -12.07
C GLU A 509 10.08 -8.65 -11.28
N SER A 510 10.06 -7.83 -10.23
CA SER A 510 11.25 -7.59 -9.40
C SER A 510 10.89 -7.48 -7.91
N PRO A 511 11.88 -7.54 -7.00
CA PRO A 511 11.62 -7.39 -5.57
C PRO A 511 11.14 -5.97 -5.23
N ILE A 512 9.87 -5.83 -4.86
CA ILE A 512 9.25 -4.57 -4.38
C ILE A 512 9.48 -4.34 -2.89
N GLN A 513 9.71 -5.42 -2.13
CA GLN A 513 10.26 -5.39 -0.78
C GLN A 513 11.35 -6.44 -0.63
N LEU A 514 12.38 -6.08 0.14
CA LEU A 514 13.45 -6.99 0.54
C LEU A 514 13.40 -7.08 2.06
N GLY A 515 12.95 -8.23 2.55
CA GLY A 515 13.03 -8.61 3.94
C GLY A 515 14.42 -9.11 4.30
N THR A 516 14.66 -9.27 5.60
CA THR A 516 15.91 -9.76 6.18
C THR A 516 15.69 -10.90 7.16
N ASP A 517 14.44 -11.21 7.53
CA ASP A 517 14.08 -12.04 8.68
C ASP A 517 14.87 -11.63 9.94
N SER A 518 15.14 -10.33 10.12
CA SER A 518 16.01 -9.86 11.23
C SER A 518 15.27 -9.71 12.56
N GLY A 519 13.94 -9.86 12.54
CA GLY A 519 13.06 -9.59 13.66
C GLY A 519 12.67 -8.12 13.75
N ILE A 520 11.52 -7.87 14.38
CA ILE A 520 11.03 -6.51 14.56
C ILE A 520 11.93 -5.76 15.55
N LYS A 521 12.44 -4.62 15.09
CA LYS A 521 13.21 -3.65 15.87
C LYS A 521 12.65 -2.25 15.64
N ARG A 522 12.58 -1.44 16.70
CA ARG A 522 11.93 -0.12 16.69
C ARG A 522 12.88 1.06 16.86
N TRP A 523 14.18 0.84 16.63
CA TRP A 523 15.18 1.89 16.79
C TRP A 523 16.47 1.61 16.02
N ILE A 524 17.17 2.69 15.66
CA ILE A 524 18.53 2.67 15.11
C ILE A 524 19.38 3.79 15.72
N LYS A 525 20.69 3.56 15.75
CA LYS A 525 21.70 4.59 16.00
C LYS A 525 22.41 4.84 14.68
N VAL A 526 22.47 6.10 14.27
CA VAL A 526 23.20 6.50 13.07
C VAL A 526 24.44 7.27 13.51
N THR A 527 25.61 6.81 13.07
CA THR A 527 26.92 7.41 13.38
C THR A 527 27.65 7.92 12.14
N SER A 528 27.15 7.61 10.95
CA SER A 528 27.76 7.94 9.67
C SER A 528 26.74 8.38 8.62
N ASP A 529 27.22 9.04 7.57
CA ASP A 529 26.41 9.52 6.46
C ASP A 529 26.02 8.36 5.52
N GLU A 530 24.85 7.77 5.77
CA GLU A 530 24.33 6.62 5.02
C GLU A 530 24.02 6.92 3.55
N TRP A 531 23.77 8.19 3.20
CA TRP A 531 23.51 8.59 1.81
C TRP A 531 24.72 8.25 0.93
N ILE A 532 25.91 8.65 1.39
CA ILE A 532 27.19 8.39 0.71
C ILE A 532 27.83 7.05 1.07
N GLY A 533 27.04 6.11 1.62
CA GLY A 533 27.46 4.72 1.86
C GLY A 533 28.01 4.44 3.26
N GLY A 534 27.78 5.31 4.24
CA GLY A 534 28.06 5.03 5.65
C GLY A 534 29.55 5.04 6.03
N ALA A 535 30.44 5.41 5.11
CA ALA A 535 31.89 5.41 5.34
C ALA A 535 32.42 6.64 6.09
N TYR A 536 31.68 7.73 6.12
CA TYR A 536 32.10 9.00 6.70
C TYR A 536 31.26 9.35 7.93
N PRO A 537 31.87 9.90 9.00
CA PRO A 537 31.12 10.32 10.18
C PRO A 537 30.13 11.42 9.83
N LEU A 538 29.10 11.56 10.66
CA LEU A 538 28.18 12.69 10.56
C LEU A 538 28.90 14.01 10.84
N ILE A 539 28.49 15.05 10.12
CA ILE A 539 29.00 16.41 10.30
C ILE A 539 28.08 17.13 11.28
N PRO A 540 28.58 17.62 12.43
CA PRO A 540 27.78 18.44 13.34
C PRO A 540 27.18 19.66 12.63
N GLN A 541 25.94 20.02 12.98
CA GLN A 541 25.18 21.14 12.40
C GLN A 541 24.77 20.99 10.92
N LYS A 542 25.05 19.86 10.26
CA LYS A 542 24.53 19.54 8.92
C LYS A 542 23.13 18.91 9.02
N GLU A 543 22.24 19.26 8.10
CA GLU A 543 20.93 18.58 7.97
C GLU A 543 21.05 17.22 7.30
N TYR A 544 20.33 16.25 7.85
CA TYR A 544 20.17 14.89 7.33
C TYR A 544 18.70 14.54 7.26
N TYR A 545 18.27 13.88 6.19
CA TYR A 545 16.87 13.58 5.94
C TYR A 545 16.61 12.08 5.98
N TYR A 546 15.71 11.66 6.86
CA TYR A 546 15.33 10.25 7.06
C TYR A 546 13.82 10.06 7.00
N ALA A 547 13.38 8.85 6.73
CA ALA A 547 11.99 8.43 6.93
C ALA A 547 11.98 6.99 7.46
N VAL A 548 10.97 6.67 8.27
CA VAL A 548 10.66 5.31 8.70
C VAL A 548 9.27 4.98 8.17
N THR A 549 9.12 3.87 7.47
CA THR A 549 7.84 3.38 6.96
C THR A 549 7.53 2.01 7.55
N SER A 550 6.25 1.69 7.65
CA SER A 550 5.77 0.32 7.86
C SER A 550 5.34 -0.26 6.53
N TYR A 551 5.41 -1.58 6.38
CA TYR A 551 4.86 -2.25 5.21
C TYR A 551 4.08 -3.49 5.61
N ALA A 552 3.10 -3.82 4.78
CA ALA A 552 2.21 -4.95 4.94
C ALA A 552 2.29 -5.85 3.70
N TYR A 553 2.08 -7.15 3.89
CA TYR A 553 2.21 -8.17 2.86
C TYR A 553 0.90 -8.95 2.67
N ASN A 554 0.52 -9.17 1.43
CA ASN A 554 -0.52 -10.11 1.02
C ASN A 554 0.00 -10.90 -0.19
N PRO A 555 0.18 -12.23 -0.10
CA PRO A 555 0.74 -13.05 -1.19
C PRO A 555 -0.10 -13.05 -2.47
N ILE A 556 -1.41 -12.76 -2.37
CA ILE A 556 -2.34 -12.69 -3.49
C ILE A 556 -2.80 -11.24 -3.79
N GLY A 557 -2.26 -10.25 -3.09
CA GLY A 557 -2.61 -8.84 -3.28
C GLY A 557 -2.01 -8.22 -4.54
N ALA A 558 -2.61 -7.14 -5.03
CA ALA A 558 -2.11 -6.33 -6.15
C ALA A 558 -2.12 -4.84 -5.74
N PRO A 559 -0.98 -4.26 -5.31
CA PRO A 559 0.37 -4.85 -5.19
C PRO A 559 0.47 -5.87 -4.06
N LYS A 560 1.39 -6.83 -4.11
CA LYS A 560 1.58 -7.78 -3.00
C LYS A 560 2.08 -7.13 -1.69
N ALA A 561 2.63 -5.91 -1.75
CA ALA A 561 3.02 -5.16 -0.57
C ALA A 561 2.44 -3.74 -0.58
N LEU A 562 1.94 -3.30 0.56
CA LEU A 562 1.56 -1.91 0.84
C LEU A 562 2.60 -1.29 1.76
N GLU A 563 2.91 -0.01 1.60
CA GLU A 563 3.88 0.69 2.43
C GLU A 563 3.32 2.06 2.82
N SER A 564 3.52 2.44 4.08
CA SER A 564 3.02 3.69 4.63
C SER A 564 3.67 4.90 3.96
N THR A 565 3.01 6.07 4.03
CA THR A 565 3.52 7.34 3.53
C THR A 565 4.91 7.70 4.10
N PHE A 566 5.75 8.33 3.28
CA PHE A 566 7.07 8.82 3.67
C PHE A 566 6.97 10.15 4.42
N ASN A 567 7.04 10.10 5.75
CA ASN A 567 7.15 11.30 6.58
C ASN A 567 8.63 11.70 6.74
N GLN A 568 9.08 12.69 5.97
CA GLN A 568 10.46 13.16 6.02
C GLN A 568 10.77 13.83 7.38
N LEU A 569 11.84 13.34 8.02
CA LEU A 569 12.43 13.86 9.24
C LEU A 569 13.67 14.67 8.87
N THR A 570 13.74 15.92 9.32
CA THR A 570 14.96 16.73 9.24
C THR A 570 15.72 16.64 10.56
N ILE A 571 16.94 16.09 10.51
CA ILE A 571 17.77 15.79 11.67
C ILE A 571 19.07 16.59 11.60
N ILE A 572 19.40 17.29 12.68
CA ILE A 572 20.66 18.05 12.80
C ILE A 572 21.46 17.48 13.99
N PRO A 573 22.55 16.73 13.75
CA PRO A 573 23.47 16.31 14.80
C PRO A 573 24.04 17.55 15.49
N LYS A 574 23.92 17.62 16.83
CA LYS A 574 24.36 18.76 17.62
C LYS A 574 24.67 18.33 19.06
N ALA A 575 25.63 19.00 19.67
CA ALA A 575 25.96 18.80 21.07
C ALA A 575 24.74 19.05 21.98
N ALA A 576 24.71 18.37 23.12
CA ALA A 576 23.71 18.59 24.15
C ALA A 576 23.77 20.04 24.68
N LEU A 577 22.67 20.52 25.26
CA LEU A 577 22.65 21.83 25.90
C LEU A 577 23.68 21.88 27.05
N PRO A 578 24.33 23.03 27.30
CA PRO A 578 25.25 23.19 28.42
C PRO A 578 24.63 22.71 29.75
N GLY A 579 25.38 21.89 30.49
CA GLY A 579 24.91 21.27 31.74
C GLY A 579 24.23 19.90 31.57
N THR A 580 24.11 19.41 30.35
CA THR A 580 23.61 18.05 30.05
C THR A 580 24.75 17.18 29.53
N ASP A 581 25.02 16.06 30.20
CA ASP A 581 26.06 15.11 29.81
C ASP A 581 25.46 13.72 29.63
N TYR A 582 25.54 13.20 28.40
CA TYR A 582 25.11 11.84 28.06
C TYR A 582 26.29 10.88 27.91
N SER A 583 27.53 11.32 28.15
CA SER A 583 28.74 10.50 27.93
C SER A 583 28.83 9.27 28.84
N GLY A 584 28.15 9.29 30.00
CA GLY A 584 28.09 8.17 30.93
C GLY A 584 27.15 7.04 30.51
N VAL A 585 26.38 7.21 29.43
CA VAL A 585 25.45 6.21 28.91
C VAL A 585 25.63 6.16 27.41
N ASP A 586 26.18 5.07 26.89
CA ASP A 586 26.15 4.85 25.45
C ASP A 586 24.78 4.26 25.07
N PRO A 587 23.89 5.02 24.41
CA PRO A 587 22.58 4.49 24.14
C PRO A 587 22.66 3.28 23.17
N GLY A 588 21.77 2.31 23.35
CA GLY A 588 21.77 1.03 22.67
C GLY A 588 22.67 -0.03 23.33
N THR A 589 23.61 0.35 24.21
CA THR A 589 24.44 -0.63 24.93
C THR A 589 23.61 -1.34 26.02
N PRO A 590 23.59 -2.68 26.05
CA PRO A 590 22.85 -3.42 27.07
C PRO A 590 23.59 -3.43 28.41
N THR A 591 22.85 -3.18 29.47
CA THR A 591 23.25 -3.42 30.86
C THR A 591 22.39 -4.54 31.42
N GLU A 592 23.00 -5.58 31.98
CA GLU A 592 22.26 -6.65 32.67
C GLU A 592 21.75 -6.12 34.02
N ALA A 593 20.47 -6.35 34.31
CA ALA A 593 19.86 -5.94 35.56
C ALA A 593 20.30 -6.88 36.69
N GLU A 594 20.41 -6.32 37.91
CA GLU A 594 20.73 -7.11 39.10
C GLU A 594 19.58 -8.04 39.48
N HIS A 595 19.86 -9.33 39.61
CA HIS A 595 18.92 -10.30 40.16
C HIS A 595 18.90 -10.21 41.69
N THR A 596 17.86 -9.60 42.24
CA THR A 596 17.76 -9.31 43.68
C THR A 596 17.03 -10.39 44.49
N SER A 597 16.12 -11.15 43.87
CA SER A 597 15.31 -12.18 44.54
C SER A 597 14.52 -13.03 43.55
N GLY A 598 14.28 -14.30 43.88
CA GLY A 598 13.46 -15.22 43.09
C GLY A 598 14.25 -16.43 42.60
N ILE A 599 13.55 -17.45 42.09
CA ILE A 599 14.17 -18.66 41.54
C ILE A 599 14.35 -18.62 40.01
N SER A 600 13.89 -17.54 39.37
CA SER A 600 13.97 -17.40 37.92
C SER A 600 15.42 -17.27 37.47
N THR A 601 15.79 -18.03 36.45
CA THR A 601 17.08 -17.92 35.75
C THR A 601 17.02 -16.94 34.57
N GLY A 602 15.88 -16.30 34.37
CA GLY A 602 15.68 -15.32 33.30
C GLY A 602 16.64 -14.13 33.45
N LYS A 603 17.23 -13.71 32.34
CA LYS A 603 18.11 -12.55 32.25
C LYS A 603 17.32 -11.33 31.82
N VAL A 604 17.65 -10.17 32.39
CA VAL A 604 17.02 -8.90 32.05
C VAL A 604 18.11 -7.96 31.54
N TYR A 605 17.96 -7.49 30.31
CA TYR A 605 18.85 -6.52 29.69
C TYR A 605 18.13 -5.19 29.52
N VAL A 606 18.75 -4.11 29.98
CA VAL A 606 18.26 -2.75 29.82
C VAL A 606 19.12 -2.03 28.81
N ASN A 607 18.49 -1.48 27.77
CA ASN A 607 19.12 -0.67 26.76
C ASN A 607 18.55 0.74 26.84
N VAL A 608 19.40 1.76 27.05
CA VAL A 608 18.95 3.16 26.97
C VAL A 608 18.87 3.53 25.50
N VAL A 609 17.72 3.95 24.99
CA VAL A 609 17.57 4.33 23.57
C VAL A 609 17.37 5.84 23.42
N ASN A 610 16.68 6.48 24.37
CA ASN A 610 16.56 7.93 24.45
C ASN A 610 16.98 8.42 25.83
N PRO A 611 18.24 8.86 26.00
CA PRO A 611 18.72 9.34 27.30
C PRO A 611 18.04 10.64 27.76
N GLN A 612 17.38 11.40 26.87
CA GLN A 612 16.79 12.70 27.21
C GLN A 612 15.51 12.59 28.05
N ILE A 613 14.86 11.42 28.04
CA ILE A 613 13.58 11.18 28.72
C ILE A 613 13.69 10.09 29.80
N VAL A 614 14.91 9.63 30.08
CA VAL A 614 15.15 8.73 31.21
C VAL A 614 14.81 9.45 32.50
N THR A 615 13.88 8.90 33.26
CA THR A 615 13.26 9.56 34.43
C THR A 615 14.11 9.51 35.70
N GLY A 616 15.19 8.72 35.71
CA GLY A 616 16.03 8.47 36.89
C GLY A 616 15.37 7.62 37.98
N GLN A 617 14.20 7.02 37.73
CA GLN A 617 13.53 6.13 38.68
C GLN A 617 14.24 4.77 38.80
N THR A 618 13.97 4.07 39.90
CA THR A 618 14.33 2.65 40.04
C THR A 618 13.32 1.80 39.28
N TYR A 619 13.82 1.03 38.31
CA TYR A 619 13.02 0.09 37.54
C TYR A 619 13.15 -1.31 38.13
N LYS A 620 12.05 -2.05 38.17
CA LYS A 620 12.01 -3.43 38.64
C LYS A 620 11.25 -4.32 37.65
N VAL A 621 11.88 -5.42 37.25
CA VAL A 621 11.19 -6.50 36.54
C VAL A 621 10.70 -7.53 37.55
N THR A 622 9.47 -7.98 37.41
CA THR A 622 8.88 -9.04 38.24
C THR A 622 8.22 -10.08 37.36
N PHE A 623 8.27 -11.34 37.78
CA PHE A 623 7.63 -12.45 37.10
C PHE A 623 6.41 -12.90 37.90
N SER A 624 5.32 -13.22 37.23
CA SER A 624 4.05 -13.61 37.86
C SER A 624 3.40 -14.73 37.07
N ASP A 625 2.80 -15.68 37.80
CA ASP A 625 1.88 -16.67 37.24
C ASP A 625 0.68 -15.96 36.63
N MET A 626 0.28 -16.40 35.44
CA MET A 626 -0.83 -15.88 34.66
C MET A 626 -2.17 -16.58 34.99
N GLY A 627 -2.14 -17.66 35.77
CA GLY A 627 -3.31 -18.43 36.21
C GLY A 627 -3.69 -19.58 35.26
N ASP A 628 -3.00 -19.70 34.13
CA ASP A 628 -3.12 -20.79 33.14
C ASP A 628 -1.86 -21.68 33.11
N GLY A 629 -0.97 -21.52 34.09
CA GLY A 629 0.32 -22.21 34.15
C GLY A 629 1.44 -21.53 33.34
N THR A 630 1.15 -20.43 32.62
CA THR A 630 2.18 -19.62 31.98
C THR A 630 2.72 -18.54 32.91
N VAL A 631 3.93 -18.07 32.61
CA VAL A 631 4.58 -16.97 33.34
C VAL A 631 4.57 -15.72 32.46
N GLY A 632 4.18 -14.60 33.03
CA GLY A 632 4.35 -13.28 32.43
C GLY A 632 5.32 -12.42 33.24
N TRP A 633 5.89 -11.39 32.61
CA TRP A 633 6.72 -10.41 33.30
C TRP A 633 6.09 -9.01 33.29
N ASN A 634 6.40 -8.23 34.32
CA ASN A 634 5.95 -6.85 34.52
C ASN A 634 7.16 -5.94 34.73
N LEU A 635 7.11 -4.72 34.19
CA LEU A 635 8.08 -3.65 34.46
C LEU A 635 7.42 -2.59 35.34
N LEU A 636 8.03 -2.29 36.48
CA LEU A 636 7.63 -1.18 37.35
C LEU A 636 8.68 -0.08 37.28
N ALA A 637 8.25 1.18 37.25
CA ALA A 637 9.06 2.36 37.51
C ALA A 637 8.58 2.95 38.85
N GLY A 638 9.38 2.80 39.91
CA GLY A 638 8.91 3.05 41.27
C GLY A 638 7.69 2.20 41.61
N ASN A 639 6.56 2.85 41.91
CA ASN A 639 5.28 2.18 42.20
C ASN A 639 4.32 2.10 41.00
N VAL A 640 4.74 2.58 39.82
CA VAL A 640 3.90 2.61 38.62
C VAL A 640 4.25 1.42 37.74
N THR A 641 3.25 0.61 37.39
CA THR A 641 3.42 -0.47 36.41
C THR A 641 3.45 0.14 35.01
N LYS A 642 4.55 -0.08 34.29
CA LYS A 642 4.81 0.40 32.92
C LYS A 642 4.53 -0.67 31.86
N ILE A 643 4.88 -1.92 32.16
CA ILE A 643 4.54 -3.09 31.35
C ILE A 643 3.91 -4.10 32.30
N SER A 644 2.83 -4.75 31.88
CA SER A 644 2.20 -5.81 32.65
C SER A 644 1.99 -7.04 31.80
N LYS A 645 2.17 -8.23 32.40
CA LYS A 645 1.82 -9.53 31.84
C LYS A 645 2.38 -9.80 30.43
N ASN A 646 3.58 -9.30 30.15
CA ASN A 646 4.23 -9.53 28.87
C ASN A 646 4.81 -10.95 28.84
N THR A 647 4.62 -11.67 27.74
CA THR A 647 5.03 -13.08 27.56
C THR A 647 6.22 -13.24 26.61
N ASN A 648 6.81 -12.15 26.12
CA ASN A 648 8.01 -12.21 25.29
C ASN A 648 9.25 -12.46 26.16
N PHE A 649 9.81 -13.67 26.06
CA PHE A 649 11.05 -14.09 26.71
C PHE A 649 12.18 -14.42 25.72
N SER A 650 12.04 -14.00 24.47
CA SER A 650 13.04 -14.30 23.41
C SER A 650 14.38 -13.59 23.64
N GLY A 651 14.37 -12.44 24.33
CA GLY A 651 15.54 -11.56 24.42
C GLY A 651 15.88 -10.82 23.12
N ASP A 652 15.03 -10.93 22.10
CA ASP A 652 15.17 -10.23 20.82
C ASP A 652 14.94 -8.72 20.96
N TRP A 653 14.80 -8.01 19.84
CA TRP A 653 14.56 -6.56 19.84
C TRP A 653 13.07 -6.18 19.83
N ASN A 654 12.16 -7.15 19.85
CA ASN A 654 10.72 -6.95 19.82
C ASN A 654 10.17 -6.66 21.23
N TYR A 655 10.65 -5.58 21.84
CA TYR A 655 10.24 -5.14 23.17
C TYR A 655 9.71 -3.69 23.16
N PRO A 656 8.76 -3.34 24.04
CA PRO A 656 8.22 -1.99 24.12
C PRO A 656 9.26 -0.95 24.56
N PHE A 657 9.05 0.29 24.12
CA PHE A 657 9.82 1.44 24.56
C PHE A 657 9.17 2.09 25.78
N VAL A 658 9.92 2.24 26.87
CA VAL A 658 9.41 2.77 28.15
C VAL A 658 10.39 3.79 28.72
N ASP A 659 9.95 5.04 28.90
CA ASP A 659 10.73 6.08 29.59
C ASP A 659 12.17 6.23 29.05
N GLY A 660 12.37 6.08 27.74
CA GLY A 660 13.69 6.14 27.11
C GLY A 660 14.49 4.83 27.12
N LEU A 661 13.91 3.75 27.63
CA LEU A 661 14.52 2.44 27.80
C LEU A 661 13.84 1.39 26.93
N ILE A 662 14.59 0.35 26.57
CA ILE A 662 14.07 -0.95 26.15
C ILE A 662 14.52 -1.97 27.18
N VAL A 663 13.58 -2.69 27.77
CA VAL A 663 13.85 -3.75 28.74
C VAL A 663 13.53 -5.08 28.08
N ARG A 664 14.58 -5.88 27.84
CA ARG A 664 14.50 -7.20 27.20
C ARG A 664 14.65 -8.27 28.26
N VAL A 665 13.81 -9.29 28.20
CA VAL A 665 13.83 -10.39 29.16
C VAL A 665 14.08 -11.67 28.38
N SER A 666 15.12 -12.43 28.71
CA SER A 666 15.49 -13.65 27.99
C SER A 666 15.66 -14.84 28.92
N GLY A 667 15.59 -16.05 28.37
CA GLY A 667 16.07 -17.24 29.05
C GLY A 667 15.29 -17.61 30.32
N ILE A 668 13.98 -17.32 30.36
CA ILE A 668 13.13 -18.04 31.30
C ILE A 668 13.04 -19.47 30.76
N THR A 669 13.76 -20.41 31.38
CA THR A 669 13.17 -21.73 31.54
C THR A 669 11.99 -21.46 32.44
N THR A 670 10.77 -21.62 31.94
CA THR A 670 9.68 -21.98 32.84
C THR A 670 10.29 -23.04 33.76
N ALA A 671 10.30 -22.79 35.08
CA ALA A 671 10.44 -23.91 35.99
C ALA A 671 9.42 -24.93 35.46
N PRO A 672 9.83 -26.17 35.13
CA PRO A 672 8.87 -27.16 34.67
C PRO A 672 7.73 -27.08 35.67
N SER A 673 6.53 -26.82 35.16
CA SER A 673 5.31 -26.94 35.94
C SER A 673 5.49 -28.22 36.74
N SER A 674 5.39 -28.11 38.06
CA SER A 674 5.40 -29.26 38.94
C SER A 674 4.48 -30.32 38.32
N GLY A 675 5.04 -31.41 37.77
CA GLY A 675 4.27 -32.50 37.20
C GLY A 675 4.54 -32.98 35.76
N GLU A 676 5.70 -32.76 35.12
CA GLU A 676 6.03 -33.56 33.92
C GLU A 676 6.69 -34.90 34.29
N VAL A 677 5.87 -35.96 34.25
CA VAL A 677 6.35 -37.32 34.00
C VAL A 677 6.84 -37.35 32.55
N VAL A 678 8.16 -37.48 32.34
CA VAL A 678 8.75 -37.59 31.00
C VAL A 678 8.35 -38.95 30.39
N PRO A 679 7.57 -39.00 29.29
CA PRO A 679 7.37 -40.24 28.56
C PRO A 679 8.66 -40.58 27.80
N LEU A 680 9.02 -41.87 27.76
CA LEU A 680 10.20 -42.34 27.01
C LEU A 680 10.14 -41.89 25.53
N PRO A 681 11.20 -41.29 24.97
CA PRO A 681 11.26 -40.97 23.55
C PRO A 681 11.33 -42.23 22.68
N ALA A 682 10.80 -42.16 21.47
CA ALA A 682 11.08 -43.12 20.42
C ALA A 682 12.60 -43.21 20.15
N ALA A 683 13.08 -44.38 19.75
CA ALA A 683 14.50 -44.64 19.55
C ALA A 683 15.13 -43.66 18.54
N GLY A 684 15.94 -42.70 19.02
CA GLY A 684 16.66 -41.80 18.11
C GLY A 684 17.43 -40.63 18.74
N ASP A 685 16.84 -39.87 19.67
CA ASP A 685 17.38 -38.54 20.02
C ASP A 685 18.09 -38.45 21.38
N LYS A 686 19.08 -37.54 21.46
CA LYS A 686 20.05 -37.42 22.56
C LYS A 686 20.01 -36.04 23.25
N LEU A 687 19.49 -36.04 24.47
CA LEU A 687 19.94 -35.25 25.63
C LEU A 687 19.64 -36.13 26.84
N GLY A 688 20.69 -36.68 27.46
CA GLY A 688 20.65 -37.96 28.16
C GLY A 688 20.21 -37.91 29.61
N PHE A 689 18.92 -38.05 29.87
CA PHE A 689 18.41 -38.81 31.01
C PHE A 689 17.54 -39.94 30.46
N LYS A 690 18.11 -41.14 30.37
CA LYS A 690 17.37 -42.34 29.96
C LYS A 690 17.12 -43.18 31.20
N ALA A 691 16.00 -42.95 31.89
CA ALA A 691 15.55 -43.80 32.97
C ALA A 691 15.15 -45.17 32.38
N MET A 692 15.94 -46.22 32.63
CA MET A 692 15.69 -47.57 32.12
C MET A 692 14.86 -48.38 33.12
N LEU A 693 13.63 -47.97 33.37
CA LEU A 693 12.71 -48.71 34.23
C LEU A 693 11.87 -49.64 33.37
N THR A 694 12.30 -50.90 33.16
CA THR A 694 11.50 -52.15 33.22
C THR A 694 12.06 -53.32 32.41
N ASP A 695 12.49 -53.13 31.15
CA ASP A 695 12.79 -54.29 30.28
C ASP A 695 14.28 -54.66 30.14
N TYR A 696 15.20 -53.73 30.37
CA TYR A 696 16.65 -53.99 30.19
C TYR A 696 17.33 -54.59 31.42
N ALA A 697 16.83 -54.32 32.64
CA ALA A 697 17.39 -54.85 33.88
C ALA A 697 17.30 -56.39 33.94
N ASN A 698 16.20 -56.97 33.46
CA ASN A 698 16.00 -58.42 33.43
C ASN A 698 16.94 -59.17 32.46
N TYR A 699 17.46 -58.52 31.42
CA TYR A 699 18.22 -59.18 30.35
C TYR A 699 19.74 -59.12 30.56
N TYR A 700 20.24 -58.13 31.31
CA TYR A 700 21.68 -57.84 31.42
C TYR A 700 22.22 -57.86 32.86
N ALA A 701 21.38 -57.75 33.89
CA ALA A 701 21.76 -58.08 35.26
C ALA A 701 21.52 -59.59 35.48
N GLY A 702 22.59 -60.36 35.47
CA GLY A 702 22.52 -61.82 35.59
C GLY A 702 21.78 -62.25 36.86
N GLY A 703 20.58 -62.78 36.67
CA GLY A 703 19.96 -63.77 37.57
C GLY A 703 19.82 -63.36 39.03
N GLY A 704 18.95 -62.40 39.32
CA GLY A 704 18.32 -62.23 40.63
C GLY A 704 16.82 -62.08 40.43
N SER A 705 16.04 -63.06 40.87
CA SER A 705 14.58 -63.09 40.76
C SER A 705 13.92 -61.94 41.53
N GLU A 706 13.01 -61.24 40.85
CA GLU A 706 12.04 -60.27 41.37
C GLU A 706 12.63 -58.95 41.91
N LEU A 707 12.45 -57.87 41.14
CA LEU A 707 12.48 -56.49 41.64
C LEU A 707 11.60 -56.43 42.90
N THR A 708 12.19 -56.17 44.05
CA THR A 708 11.42 -56.14 45.30
C THR A 708 10.51 -54.91 45.35
N PRO A 709 9.35 -54.96 46.03
CA PRO A 709 8.45 -53.82 46.19
C PRO A 709 9.09 -52.55 46.79
N ALA A 710 10.29 -52.64 47.36
CA ALA A 710 11.03 -51.52 47.94
C ALA A 710 11.60 -50.53 46.90
N MET A 711 11.57 -50.85 45.60
CA MET A 711 12.05 -49.95 44.53
C MET A 711 10.93 -49.16 43.86
N TRP A 712 9.66 -49.55 44.04
CA TRP A 712 8.53 -48.88 43.41
C TRP A 712 8.09 -47.67 44.24
N GLY A 713 8.06 -46.51 43.58
CA GLY A 713 7.50 -45.30 44.16
C GLY A 713 8.43 -44.61 45.15
N HIS A 714 9.70 -44.45 44.77
CA HIS A 714 10.61 -43.44 45.32
C HIS A 714 10.84 -42.36 44.26
N ASP A 715 10.59 -41.10 44.60
CA ASP A 715 11.00 -39.98 43.77
C ASP A 715 12.46 -39.66 44.08
N LEU A 716 13.30 -39.63 43.03
CA LEU A 716 14.72 -39.33 43.15
C LEU A 716 15.05 -37.95 42.60
N GLU A 717 15.94 -37.24 43.28
CA GLU A 717 16.51 -35.97 42.85
C GLU A 717 18.02 -36.12 42.65
N VAL A 718 18.51 -35.80 41.44
CA VAL A 718 19.95 -35.75 41.14
C VAL A 718 20.43 -34.31 41.25
N ARG A 719 21.34 -34.04 42.18
CA ARG A 719 21.89 -32.70 42.46
C ARG A 719 23.33 -32.64 42.00
N PHE A 720 23.67 -31.74 41.10
CA PHE A 720 25.08 -31.46 40.78
C PHE A 720 25.62 -30.43 41.78
N THR A 721 26.65 -30.80 42.55
CA THR A 721 27.21 -29.97 43.62
C THR A 721 28.71 -29.78 43.43
N SER A 722 29.27 -28.69 43.98
CA SER A 722 30.71 -28.42 43.91
C SER A 722 31.56 -29.39 44.73
N THR A 723 30.94 -30.11 45.67
CA THR A 723 31.57 -31.13 46.50
C THR A 723 31.37 -32.54 45.96
N GLY A 724 30.29 -32.79 45.22
CA GLY A 724 29.99 -34.09 44.62
C GLY A 724 29.70 -35.20 45.63
N SER A 725 29.78 -36.43 45.17
CA SER A 725 29.72 -37.64 45.99
C SER A 725 30.69 -38.71 45.48
N LYS A 726 30.67 -39.90 46.08
CA LYS A 726 31.40 -41.08 45.61
C LYS A 726 30.44 -42.10 45.00
N ALA A 727 30.80 -42.64 43.85
CA ALA A 727 30.05 -43.67 43.14
C ALA A 727 30.92 -44.90 42.85
N SER A 728 30.32 -46.09 42.89
CA SER A 728 31.00 -47.30 42.41
C SER A 728 31.10 -47.25 40.89
N HIS A 729 32.26 -47.54 40.32
CA HIS A 729 32.45 -47.48 38.87
C HIS A 729 32.82 -48.84 38.26
N PHE A 730 32.45 -49.01 37.00
CA PHE A 730 32.63 -50.24 36.24
C PHE A 730 33.14 -49.95 34.85
N GLN A 731 34.04 -50.81 34.36
CA GLN A 731 34.51 -50.78 32.99
C GLN A 731 34.28 -52.12 32.30
N GLY A 732 33.85 -52.06 31.05
CA GLY A 732 33.66 -53.24 30.20
C GLY A 732 32.26 -53.85 30.31
N TRP A 733 31.62 -54.00 29.15
CA TRP A 733 30.31 -54.60 29.01
C TRP A 733 30.29 -56.04 29.55
N GLY A 734 29.46 -56.31 30.57
CA GLY A 734 29.27 -57.65 31.13
C GLY A 734 29.98 -57.95 32.45
N ASN A 735 30.78 -57.02 32.99
CA ASN A 735 31.52 -57.22 34.25
C ASN A 735 30.85 -56.52 35.44
N TRP A 736 29.55 -56.76 35.59
CA TRP A 736 28.63 -56.00 36.45
C TRP A 736 28.77 -56.27 37.97
N ASP A 737 29.52 -57.31 38.34
CA ASP A 737 29.68 -57.77 39.74
C ASP A 737 31.09 -57.54 40.29
N SER A 738 31.90 -56.71 39.63
CA SER A 738 33.28 -56.42 40.04
C SER A 738 33.57 -54.93 39.89
N PRO A 739 33.14 -54.08 40.85
CA PRO A 739 33.46 -52.67 40.86
C PRO A 739 34.97 -52.48 40.91
N LEU A 740 35.44 -51.41 40.25
CA LEU A 740 36.86 -51.06 40.19
C LEU A 740 37.29 -50.08 41.28
N GLY A 741 36.36 -49.69 42.16
CA GLY A 741 36.58 -48.72 43.22
C GLY A 741 35.48 -47.67 43.30
N LEU A 742 35.56 -46.84 44.34
CA LEU A 742 34.77 -45.61 44.46
C LEU A 742 35.51 -44.42 43.84
N VAL A 743 34.84 -43.71 42.94
CA VAL A 743 35.35 -42.51 42.25
C VAL A 743 34.53 -41.29 42.66
N ASP A 744 35.19 -40.13 42.73
CA ASP A 744 34.51 -38.86 42.99
C ASP A 744 33.70 -38.42 41.77
N VAL A 745 32.41 -38.14 41.96
CA VAL A 745 31.46 -37.74 40.92
C VAL A 745 30.86 -36.38 41.24
N PRO A 746 30.54 -35.53 40.24
CA PRO A 746 30.07 -34.16 40.46
C PRO A 746 28.59 -34.07 40.85
N TYR A 747 27.96 -35.19 41.24
CA TYR A 747 26.54 -35.28 41.58
C TYR A 747 26.30 -36.03 42.88
N GLU A 748 25.13 -35.80 43.46
CA GLU A 748 24.53 -36.54 44.56
C GLU A 748 23.14 -37.01 44.11
N VAL A 749 22.71 -38.20 44.55
CA VAL A 749 21.34 -38.67 44.31
C VAL A 749 20.61 -38.76 45.64
N TRP A 750 19.40 -38.24 45.69
CA TRP A 750 18.59 -38.13 46.90
C TRP A 750 17.24 -38.81 46.70
N ASP A 751 16.89 -39.68 47.63
CA ASP A 751 15.51 -40.11 47.82
C ASP A 751 14.75 -39.01 48.55
N ILE A 752 13.91 -38.29 47.80
CA ILE A 752 13.15 -37.14 48.31
C ILE A 752 11.82 -37.55 48.95
N GLN A 753 11.46 -38.83 48.87
CA GLN A 753 10.30 -39.39 49.55
C GLN A 753 10.65 -40.06 50.89
N ALA A 754 11.94 -40.31 51.16
CA ALA A 754 12.40 -40.63 52.52
C ALA A 754 12.05 -39.47 53.48
N ASP A 755 11.69 -39.80 54.73
CA ASP A 755 11.47 -38.82 55.79
C ASP A 755 12.44 -39.06 56.96
N PRO A 756 13.47 -38.21 57.14
CA PRO A 756 13.81 -37.06 56.29
C PRO A 756 14.41 -37.50 54.93
N PRO A 757 14.41 -36.63 53.91
CA PRO A 757 15.04 -36.90 52.62
C PRO A 757 16.48 -37.36 52.80
N GLN A 758 16.87 -38.39 52.04
CA GLN A 758 18.13 -39.10 52.28
C GLN A 758 18.95 -39.21 50.99
N GLN A 759 20.22 -38.85 51.08
CA GLN A 759 21.18 -39.13 50.02
C GLN A 759 21.39 -40.64 49.91
N VAL A 760 21.39 -41.17 48.70
CA VAL A 760 21.57 -42.58 48.41
C VAL A 760 22.92 -42.86 47.73
N CYS A 761 23.42 -44.08 47.88
CA CYS A 761 24.61 -44.55 47.18
C CYS A 761 24.35 -44.61 45.67
N THR A 762 25.41 -44.45 44.86
CA THR A 762 25.28 -44.49 43.40
C THR A 762 26.38 -45.32 42.76
N GLN A 763 26.14 -45.71 41.52
CA GLN A 763 27.14 -46.34 40.66
C GLN A 763 27.02 -45.82 39.24
N PHE A 764 28.11 -45.93 38.48
CA PHE A 764 28.09 -45.60 37.06
C PHE A 764 28.93 -46.52 36.18
N TYR A 765 28.58 -46.56 34.90
CA TYR A 765 29.35 -47.27 33.87
C TYR A 765 30.28 -46.28 33.16
N ASP A 766 31.58 -46.40 33.43
CA ASP A 766 32.67 -45.69 32.75
C ASP A 766 32.90 -46.37 31.39
N ARG A 767 32.61 -45.63 30.31
CA ARG A 767 32.56 -46.18 28.97
C ARG A 767 33.90 -46.12 28.25
N ASP A 768 34.65 -45.06 28.44
CA ASP A 768 35.95 -44.77 27.84
C ASP A 768 37.13 -45.24 28.67
N LYS A 769 36.86 -45.74 29.87
CA LYS A 769 37.78 -46.50 30.72
C LYS A 769 38.93 -45.67 31.26
N ASP A 770 38.62 -44.50 31.77
CA ASP A 770 39.60 -43.56 32.32
C ASP A 770 39.50 -43.41 33.86
N ASP A 771 38.66 -44.22 34.49
CA ASP A 771 38.39 -44.25 35.94
C ASP A 771 37.79 -42.92 36.46
N GLN A 772 37.12 -42.15 35.59
CA GLN A 772 36.48 -40.87 35.93
C GLN A 772 35.02 -40.84 35.47
N TYR A 773 34.26 -39.88 36.01
CA TYR A 773 32.92 -39.57 35.51
C TYR A 773 32.98 -38.34 34.60
N ASP A 774 32.68 -38.54 33.33
CA ASP A 774 32.71 -37.51 32.31
C ASP A 774 31.31 -37.04 31.91
N VAL A 775 31.01 -35.80 32.26
CA VAL A 775 29.80 -35.13 31.81
C VAL A 775 29.82 -34.99 30.28
N GLY A 776 28.95 -35.76 29.60
CA GLY A 776 28.80 -35.73 28.14
C GLY A 776 29.25 -37.02 27.44
N ASN A 777 29.97 -37.90 28.15
CA ASN A 777 30.15 -39.28 27.74
C ASN A 777 28.88 -40.10 28.05
N ARG A 778 28.66 -41.21 27.34
CA ARG A 778 27.47 -42.08 27.56
C ARG A 778 27.66 -42.92 28.82
N GLU A 779 27.83 -42.26 29.94
CA GLU A 779 27.89 -42.85 31.26
C GLU A 779 26.50 -42.90 31.85
N TYR A 780 26.20 -43.97 32.57
CA TYR A 780 24.87 -44.23 33.12
C TYR A 780 24.96 -44.20 34.63
N ILE A 781 24.12 -43.41 35.28
CA ILE A 781 23.98 -43.40 36.75
C ILE A 781 22.90 -44.42 37.14
N ALA A 782 23.20 -45.25 38.12
CA ALA A 782 22.21 -46.08 38.81
C ALA A 782 22.22 -45.75 40.31
N ALA A 783 21.03 -45.69 40.91
CA ALA A 783 20.87 -45.38 42.32
C ALA A 783 20.79 -46.68 43.12
N ILE A 784 21.48 -46.74 44.26
CA ILE A 784 21.40 -47.85 45.20
C ILE A 784 20.61 -47.33 46.39
N MET A 785 19.38 -47.84 46.60
CA MET A 785 18.43 -47.36 47.61
C MET A 785 18.86 -47.70 49.05
N ARG A 786 20.04 -47.24 49.43
CA ARG A 786 20.71 -47.33 50.72
C ARG A 786 21.23 -45.95 51.09
N PRO A 787 21.26 -45.61 52.38
CA PRO A 787 21.91 -44.38 52.85
C PRO A 787 23.31 -44.25 52.28
N TYR A 788 23.65 -43.05 51.79
CA TYR A 788 24.95 -42.74 51.24
C TYR A 788 26.09 -43.12 52.20
N ASP A 789 27.06 -43.86 51.68
CA ASP A 789 28.29 -44.28 52.37
C ASP A 789 29.48 -44.14 51.42
N THR A 790 30.63 -43.73 51.96
CA THR A 790 31.86 -43.48 51.22
C THR A 790 32.84 -44.65 51.26
N ASN A 791 32.51 -45.76 51.93
CA ASN A 791 33.43 -46.86 52.21
C ASN A 791 33.03 -48.18 51.56
N THR A 792 31.81 -48.27 51.04
CA THR A 792 31.25 -49.51 50.48
C THR A 792 31.08 -49.37 48.98
N GLU A 793 31.64 -50.34 48.25
CA GLU A 793 31.39 -50.52 46.83
C GLU A 793 30.13 -51.37 46.63
N TYR A 794 29.31 -50.99 45.66
CA TYR A 794 28.06 -51.66 45.32
C TYR A 794 28.16 -52.24 43.92
N THR A 795 27.54 -53.40 43.70
CA THR A 795 27.51 -54.11 42.42
C THR A 795 26.25 -53.76 41.64
N TRP A 796 26.28 -53.95 40.32
CA TRP A 796 25.08 -53.80 39.49
C TRP A 796 24.00 -54.85 39.81
N SER A 797 24.37 -55.94 40.46
CA SER A 797 23.47 -56.95 41.02
C SER A 797 22.99 -56.66 42.44
N ASP A 798 23.32 -55.51 43.04
CA ASP A 798 22.77 -55.18 44.35
C ASP A 798 21.23 -55.22 44.27
N PRO A 799 20.55 -55.95 45.16
CA PRO A 799 19.09 -56.10 45.12
C PRO A 799 18.34 -54.78 45.33
N LEU A 800 19.04 -53.70 45.70
CA LEU A 800 18.52 -52.34 45.85
C LEU A 800 19.04 -51.38 44.76
N ALA A 801 19.69 -51.88 43.70
CA ALA A 801 20.12 -51.08 42.55
C ALA A 801 18.95 -50.81 41.59
N GLY A 802 18.68 -49.53 41.30
CA GLY A 802 17.59 -49.04 40.45
C GLY A 802 18.03 -48.09 39.34
#